data_AF-A0A5M6DH32-F1
#
_entry.id   AF-A0A5M6DH32-F1
#
_cell.length_a   1.000
_cell.length_b   1.000
_cell.length_c   1.000
_cell.angle_alpha   90.00
_cell.angle_beta   90.00
_cell.angle_gamma   90.00
#
_symmetry.space_group_name_H-M   'P 1'
#
loop_
_entity.id
_entity.type
_entity.pdbx_description
1 polymer ?
#
loop_
_entity_poly.entity_id
_entity_poly.type
_entity_poly.pdbx_seq_one_letter_code
_entity_poly.pdbx_strand_id
1 'polypeptide(L)'
;MPRIQTTSGAAPSQPGGQDTSERCRWSIAARRLPRHPFPLIESMNRSRPQSFRWTDLVRTKIGDAVARVQRCGSDPAFRGGEFRSCRRLQVEALERRQLMAADLPLGATPLDTGEFLLGSVTVTPVFFESDGSIDPNTQDWTANEIDQTLDKIRASTDWWVNLLAKKTSVHQLAFEIDETFARTPVSTGYEPIDRSSITFERYVGDWLTDLGYGDAPSIERAVQLFNDTQREKFQTDWAFTIFVADSSDDADGFFAAGGFTGAFAYPGGLFYVVPSGRPVSTYSHEMGHIFWARDEYPGAGSYNDQRGYYNAQNLNAYDDAPAGHVQEDSIMRGNSVADRAYAALDSPDSTLAMIGWRDSDGDGIFDVLDVPLSMDAIGYFDPLTSVYSIRGAGSVETLANQNSSGPQSDITLSRIKALEYQLDGGTWQTAAEFDATAVEFDLDVSITEPFDSIGWRVTDTRTGITSVPLESTRQSHLFSGLGGGVAFVDQNANGLLDAGERLLEGSQVTLQHADGSELFRAQAVAASLADGETGSIGTLSLSGVGLTLDGRVAVGSSTTRPDVRVFQVYDDQSSSWRDRISGERRLQVESSQSTGRVAIDFLALDTGSYGLEDGSYARVEAFDSDGNRLSRITSPQVPAGEAGQLIVEDPRGQIASVVIYGHAETDILVTAVAFGTESTQSVDRSGGWVTEGIADGNYQVRLTSPNLIYQFTDSFYDLDVTNGSASPVLAAAKRVDSPRHHGQSPGDVNADQIISPQDALLVINDLARFGSRLLSPDEAVGDFVDVNNDGYVSAIDALRVINLLERNQEGEGEQATGQRADDPGAGPALTESQLSTGASASPSPDHSPTDFLPPPPPFLADSRANSVDQVFRELEPEWVRTDSFTDRENPKMLNSAGQPPYGESRAVGPVDSREEAKVFSQPIEIRSALADSPRFDEFPVGIHRTPPLDELF
;
A
#
# COMPACT_ATOMS: atom_id res chain seq x y z
N MET A 1 32.68 26.58 49.23
CA MET A 1 33.46 25.97 50.33
C MET A 1 32.78 24.66 50.72
N PRO A 2 33.51 23.62 51.13
CA PRO A 2 34.98 23.43 51.09
C PRO A 2 35.36 22.18 50.24
N ARG A 3 36.59 21.92 49.76
CA ARG A 3 37.89 22.60 49.68
C ARG A 3 38.80 21.62 48.88
N ILE A 4 39.51 22.05 47.81
CA ILE A 4 40.99 22.31 47.76
C ILE A 4 41.84 21.03 47.49
N GLN A 5 42.91 20.91 46.68
CA GLN A 5 43.94 21.77 46.03
C GLN A 5 44.55 20.96 44.84
N THR A 6 44.65 21.46 43.60
CA THR A 6 45.84 22.03 42.89
C THR A 6 47.21 21.34 43.08
N THR A 7 47.94 21.02 42.00
CA THR A 7 49.02 21.85 41.41
C THR A 7 49.76 21.16 40.24
N SER A 8 50.11 21.99 39.26
CA SER A 8 51.02 21.80 38.12
C SER A 8 52.51 21.97 38.50
N GLY A 9 53.45 21.54 37.64
CA GLY A 9 54.81 22.12 37.61
C GLY A 9 56.00 21.22 37.22
N ALA A 10 56.35 21.23 35.92
CA ALA A 10 57.68 21.36 35.28
C ALA A 10 58.99 20.69 35.80
N ALA A 11 59.57 19.83 34.91
CA ALA A 11 60.98 19.74 34.43
C ALA A 11 62.16 19.41 35.40
N PRO A 12 63.40 19.16 34.92
CA PRO A 12 63.91 18.15 33.97
C PRO A 12 65.12 17.36 34.55
N SER A 13 65.45 16.15 34.04
CA SER A 13 66.84 15.62 33.96
C SER A 13 66.91 14.16 33.46
N GLN A 14 67.63 13.97 32.34
CA GLN A 14 68.27 12.72 31.92
C GLN A 14 69.64 12.55 32.64
N PRO A 15 70.43 11.45 32.48
CA PRO A 15 70.32 10.29 31.57
C PRO A 15 70.60 8.91 32.21
N GLY A 16 70.35 7.81 31.47
CA GLY A 16 70.93 6.50 31.84
C GLY A 16 70.35 5.22 31.22
N GLY A 17 70.32 5.13 29.88
CA GLY A 17 70.62 3.96 29.03
C GLY A 17 70.11 2.52 29.28
N GLN A 18 69.80 1.88 28.14
CA GLN A 18 69.47 0.47 27.82
C GLN A 18 67.95 0.18 27.90
N ASP A 19 67.23 -0.11 26.81
CA ASP A 19 67.57 -0.95 25.65
C ASP A 19 66.79 -0.55 24.36
N THR A 20 67.40 -0.91 23.22
CA THR A 20 67.14 -0.70 21.78
C THR A 20 65.67 -0.66 21.27
N SER A 21 65.20 0.43 20.64
CA SER A 21 65.12 0.79 19.18
C SER A 21 64.00 0.09 18.36
N GLU A 22 62.89 0.79 18.04
CA GLU A 22 62.54 1.45 16.73
C GLU A 22 61.69 0.56 15.79
N ARG A 23 60.40 0.87 15.54
CA ARG A 23 59.79 1.85 14.61
C ARG A 23 59.89 1.53 13.10
N CYS A 24 58.68 1.39 12.52
CA CYS A 24 58.19 1.98 11.26
C CYS A 24 58.51 1.36 9.87
N ARG A 25 57.38 1.07 9.17
CA ARG A 25 57.01 1.46 7.78
C ARG A 25 57.45 0.62 6.54
N TRP A 26 56.40 0.14 5.83
CA TRP A 26 56.11 0.06 4.36
C TRP A 26 56.86 -0.85 3.36
N SER A 27 56.07 -1.76 2.75
CA SER A 27 55.90 -2.06 1.30
C SER A 27 56.70 -3.16 0.52
N ILE A 28 55.91 -3.97 -0.23
CA ILE A 28 56.05 -4.45 -1.64
C ILE A 28 56.75 -5.81 -2.02
N ALA A 29 55.97 -6.59 -2.81
CA ALA A 29 56.28 -7.49 -3.96
C ALA A 29 56.65 -9.00 -3.84
N ALA A 30 55.71 -9.82 -4.33
CA ALA A 30 55.77 -10.65 -5.57
C ALA A 30 56.36 -12.09 -5.62
N ARG A 31 55.57 -12.96 -6.33
CA ARG A 31 55.89 -14.00 -7.36
C ARG A 31 55.77 -15.52 -7.06
N ARG A 32 54.93 -16.15 -7.93
CA ARG A 32 55.08 -17.41 -8.73
C ARG A 32 54.55 -18.79 -8.23
N LEU A 33 53.40 -19.20 -8.82
CA LEU A 33 53.01 -20.43 -9.59
C LEU A 33 53.97 -21.66 -9.68
N PRO A 34 53.51 -22.94 -9.88
CA PRO A 34 52.79 -23.46 -11.10
C PRO A 34 51.77 -24.65 -10.94
N ARG A 35 50.68 -24.74 -11.73
CA ARG A 35 50.31 -25.58 -12.94
C ARG A 35 50.20 -27.14 -12.87
N HIS A 36 48.94 -27.66 -13.00
CA HIS A 36 48.36 -28.80 -13.83
C HIS A 36 48.90 -30.27 -13.77
N PRO A 37 48.27 -31.34 -14.38
CA PRO A 37 46.88 -31.63 -14.92
C PRO A 37 46.26 -33.07 -14.65
N PHE A 38 44.94 -33.28 -14.98
CA PHE A 38 44.10 -34.45 -15.49
C PHE A 38 44.48 -35.97 -15.27
N PRO A 39 43.63 -37.04 -15.50
CA PRO A 39 42.39 -37.19 -16.32
C PRO A 39 41.23 -38.15 -15.86
N LEU A 40 40.19 -38.21 -16.72
CA LEU A 40 39.01 -39.11 -16.94
C LEU A 40 38.98 -40.59 -16.44
N ILE A 41 37.76 -41.15 -16.23
CA ILE A 41 37.11 -42.25 -17.03
C ILE A 41 35.84 -42.88 -16.34
N GLU A 42 34.75 -43.02 -17.14
CA GLU A 42 33.62 -44.02 -17.19
C GLU A 42 32.81 -44.46 -15.93
N SER A 43 31.55 -44.92 -15.99
CA SER A 43 30.44 -44.94 -16.97
C SER A 43 29.18 -45.56 -16.30
N MET A 44 28.02 -45.29 -16.90
CA MET A 44 26.83 -46.17 -17.03
C MET A 44 25.78 -46.37 -15.89
N ASN A 45 24.64 -45.69 -16.14
CA ASN A 45 23.32 -46.25 -16.54
C ASN A 45 22.17 -46.48 -15.53
N ARG A 46 21.02 -45.89 -15.92
CA ARG A 46 19.59 -46.25 -15.74
C ARG A 46 18.92 -46.06 -14.37
N SER A 47 18.08 -45.03 -14.25
CA SER A 47 16.61 -45.11 -14.46
C SER A 47 15.90 -43.80 -14.06
N ARG A 48 15.12 -43.20 -14.96
CA ARG A 48 14.03 -42.22 -14.66
C ARG A 48 12.69 -43.00 -14.55
N PRO A 49 11.56 -42.40 -14.12
CA PRO A 49 11.31 -41.08 -13.51
C PRO A 49 10.49 -41.17 -12.20
N GLN A 50 10.38 -40.10 -11.42
CA GLN A 50 9.08 -39.56 -10.95
C GLN A 50 9.25 -38.28 -10.12
N SER A 51 8.29 -37.39 -10.35
CA SER A 51 8.01 -36.09 -9.75
C SER A 51 7.97 -36.09 -8.22
N PHE A 52 8.64 -35.14 -7.56
CA PHE A 52 8.34 -34.75 -6.19
C PHE A 52 8.45 -33.23 -6.03
N ARG A 53 7.36 -32.63 -5.56
CA ARG A 53 7.20 -31.21 -5.22
C ARG A 53 8.02 -30.88 -3.98
N TRP A 54 8.72 -29.75 -4.00
CA TRP A 54 9.44 -29.18 -2.85
C TRP A 54 8.56 -28.13 -2.17
N THR A 55 7.78 -28.54 -1.18
CA THR A 55 7.20 -27.68 -0.13
C THR A 55 6.94 -28.61 1.05
N ASP A 56 7.82 -28.58 2.05
CA ASP A 56 7.58 -28.96 3.46
C ASP A 56 8.91 -29.26 4.16
N LEU A 57 9.68 -28.21 4.52
CA LEU A 57 10.73 -28.36 5.54
C LEU A 57 11.24 -27.04 6.17
N VAL A 58 10.37 -26.16 6.70
CA VAL A 58 10.80 -25.08 7.65
C VAL A 58 9.76 -24.78 8.75
N ARG A 59 9.06 -25.78 9.31
CA ARG A 59 8.27 -25.60 10.54
C ARG A 59 8.40 -26.77 11.51
N THR A 60 9.61 -27.02 12.01
CA THR A 60 9.77 -27.74 13.29
C THR A 60 11.15 -27.48 13.89
N LYS A 61 11.32 -26.32 14.55
CA LYS A 61 12.42 -26.13 15.53
C LYS A 61 12.27 -24.91 16.46
N ILE A 62 11.07 -24.60 16.94
CA ILE A 62 10.87 -23.68 18.10
C ILE A 62 9.69 -24.19 18.96
N GLY A 63 9.67 -25.48 19.31
CA GLY A 63 8.59 -26.09 20.11
C GLY A 63 9.03 -26.85 21.37
N ASP A 64 10.31 -27.18 21.53
CA ASP A 64 10.74 -28.18 22.53
C ASP A 64 11.40 -27.63 23.80
N ALA A 65 11.28 -26.32 24.09
CA ALA A 65 11.96 -25.72 25.26
C ALA A 65 11.07 -25.40 26.47
N VAL A 66 9.75 -25.63 26.44
CA VAL A 66 8.84 -25.21 27.53
C VAL A 66 8.25 -26.36 28.37
N ALA A 67 8.34 -27.61 27.93
CA ALA A 67 7.79 -28.74 28.69
C ALA A 67 8.83 -29.48 29.53
N ARG A 68 9.52 -28.81 30.49
CA ARG A 68 10.36 -29.53 31.47
C ARG A 68 10.67 -28.79 32.77
N VAL A 69 9.70 -28.11 33.40
CA VAL A 69 9.82 -27.74 34.83
C VAL A 69 8.46 -27.79 35.52
N GLN A 70 8.07 -28.95 36.06
CA GLN A 70 7.20 -29.04 37.25
C GLN A 70 7.12 -30.49 37.75
N ARG A 71 7.95 -30.83 38.74
CA ARG A 71 7.66 -31.86 39.76
C ARG A 71 8.62 -31.68 40.93
N CYS A 72 8.13 -31.03 41.99
CA CYS A 72 8.48 -31.18 43.40
C CYS A 72 7.46 -30.27 44.12
N GLY A 73 6.54 -30.75 44.97
CA GLY A 73 6.72 -31.70 46.06
C GLY A 73 6.46 -30.91 47.34
N SER A 74 5.26 -31.04 47.90
CA SER A 74 4.79 -30.42 49.13
C SER A 74 5.39 -31.09 50.37
N ASP A 75 6.08 -30.33 51.24
CA ASP A 75 6.05 -30.54 52.70
C ASP A 75 6.70 -29.36 53.48
N PRO A 76 6.27 -29.07 54.74
CA PRO A 76 6.68 -27.87 55.49
C PRO A 76 7.60 -28.18 56.68
N ALA A 77 8.82 -27.64 56.74
CA ALA A 77 9.51 -27.48 58.03
C ALA A 77 10.74 -26.55 58.00
N PHE A 78 10.90 -25.82 59.09
CA PHE A 78 12.10 -25.20 59.66
C PHE A 78 12.57 -23.79 59.25
N ARG A 79 12.82 -23.03 60.33
CA ARG A 79 13.12 -21.61 60.45
C ARG A 79 14.59 -21.27 60.17
N GLY A 80 14.79 -20.08 59.60
CA GLY A 80 15.79 -19.11 60.09
C GLY A 80 17.03 -18.95 59.22
N GLY A 81 17.23 -17.73 58.69
CA GLY A 81 18.56 -17.24 58.31
C GLY A 81 18.63 -16.50 56.98
N GLU A 82 18.65 -15.17 57.08
CA GLU A 82 19.27 -14.19 56.16
C GLU A 82 18.77 -14.07 54.69
N PHE A 83 18.06 -12.96 54.46
CA PHE A 83 17.81 -12.37 53.15
C PHE A 83 19.11 -12.11 52.39
N ARG A 84 19.35 -12.86 51.30
CA ARG A 84 20.13 -12.36 50.17
C ARG A 84 19.16 -12.01 49.05
N SER A 85 19.17 -10.74 48.68
CA SER A 85 18.42 -10.16 47.55
C SER A 85 18.69 -10.96 46.27
N CYS A 86 17.73 -11.80 45.86
CA CYS A 86 17.65 -12.28 44.49
C CYS A 86 17.23 -11.09 43.63
N ARG A 87 18.15 -10.61 42.80
CA ARG A 87 17.81 -9.71 41.69
C ARG A 87 16.71 -10.39 40.86
N ARG A 88 15.55 -9.74 40.77
CA ARG A 88 14.54 -10.06 39.74
C ARG A 88 15.26 -10.00 38.40
N LEU A 89 15.29 -11.13 37.68
CA LEU A 89 15.47 -11.11 36.24
C LEU A 89 14.22 -10.41 35.69
N GLN A 90 14.35 -9.12 35.40
CA GLN A 90 13.45 -8.47 34.46
C GLN A 90 13.74 -9.12 33.11
N VAL A 91 12.80 -9.92 32.65
CA VAL A 91 12.73 -10.27 31.24
C VAL A 91 12.19 -9.00 30.60
N GLU A 92 13.09 -8.16 30.11
CA GLU A 92 12.71 -7.16 29.11
C GLU A 92 12.12 -7.95 27.94
N ALA A 93 10.88 -7.60 27.57
CA ALA A 93 10.36 -8.00 26.28
C ALA A 93 11.41 -7.58 25.25
N LEU A 94 11.82 -8.52 24.40
CA LEU A 94 12.59 -8.18 23.21
C LEU A 94 11.75 -7.14 22.47
N GLU A 95 12.14 -5.86 22.57
CA GLU A 95 11.70 -4.85 21.63
C GLU A 95 11.84 -5.46 20.25
N ARG A 96 10.72 -5.48 19.51
CA ARG A 96 10.76 -5.78 18.08
C ARG A 96 11.87 -4.90 17.53
N ARG A 97 12.89 -5.51 16.93
CA ARG A 97 13.77 -4.80 16.03
C ARG A 97 12.91 -4.35 14.85
N GLN A 98 12.17 -3.26 15.01
CA GLN A 98 12.01 -2.30 13.94
C GLN A 98 13.43 -1.86 13.62
N LEU A 99 13.96 -2.39 12.52
CA LEU A 99 15.08 -1.74 11.87
C LEU A 99 14.58 -0.32 11.56
N MET A 100 15.33 0.63 12.09
CA MET A 100 15.12 2.08 12.04
C MET A 100 14.95 2.55 10.59
N ALA A 101 13.73 2.52 10.07
CA ALA A 101 13.25 3.49 9.11
C ALA A 101 12.16 4.26 9.86
N ALA A 102 12.14 5.59 9.74
CA ALA A 102 10.87 6.27 9.88
C ALA A 102 9.91 5.58 8.92
N ASP A 103 8.69 5.24 9.35
CA ASP A 103 7.70 4.76 8.40
C ASP A 103 7.42 5.93 7.46
N LEU A 104 8.08 5.95 6.29
CA LEU A 104 7.77 6.88 5.21
C LEU A 104 6.25 6.88 4.98
N PRO A 105 5.67 8.01 4.53
CA PRO A 105 4.26 8.04 4.14
C PRO A 105 3.91 6.83 3.29
N LEU A 106 2.76 6.19 3.56
CA LEU A 106 2.36 5.01 2.78
C LEU A 106 2.27 5.42 1.32
N GLY A 107 2.93 4.67 0.44
CA GLY A 107 2.94 4.90 -1.00
C GLY A 107 4.01 5.87 -1.50
N ALA A 108 4.73 6.57 -0.60
CA ALA A 108 5.84 7.42 -1.00
C ALA A 108 7.05 6.57 -1.43
N THR A 109 7.71 7.02 -2.49
CA THR A 109 8.95 6.46 -3.02
C THR A 109 10.11 7.43 -2.74
N PRO A 110 11.37 7.05 -2.98
CA PRO A 110 12.52 7.97 -2.92
C PRO A 110 12.41 9.20 -3.84
N LEU A 111 11.48 9.19 -4.80
CA LEU A 111 11.21 10.34 -5.68
C LEU A 111 10.23 11.35 -5.05
N ASP A 112 9.46 10.93 -4.05
CA ASP A 112 8.38 11.70 -3.45
C ASP A 112 8.88 12.47 -2.22
N THR A 113 9.64 13.55 -2.41
CA THR A 113 10.21 14.32 -1.28
C THR A 113 9.36 15.53 -0.86
N GLY A 114 8.29 15.86 -1.58
CA GLY A 114 7.37 16.95 -1.24
C GLY A 114 6.13 17.01 -2.12
N GLU A 115 5.15 16.14 -1.87
CA GLU A 115 3.94 16.03 -2.70
C GLU A 115 2.79 16.96 -2.26
N PHE A 116 2.68 17.23 -0.97
CA PHE A 116 1.72 18.19 -0.40
C PHE A 116 2.22 18.72 0.96
N LEU A 117 1.81 19.93 1.34
CA LEU A 117 2.35 20.65 2.49
C LEU A 117 1.61 20.27 3.79
N LEU A 118 1.73 19.02 4.24
CA LEU A 118 1.18 18.51 5.50
C LEU A 118 2.18 17.56 6.16
N GLY A 119 2.03 17.29 7.46
CA GLY A 119 2.91 16.40 8.19
C GLY A 119 4.20 17.09 8.63
N SER A 120 5.31 16.37 8.57
CA SER A 120 6.63 16.81 9.01
C SER A 120 7.57 16.99 7.82
N VAL A 121 8.33 18.08 7.81
CA VAL A 121 9.20 18.45 6.68
C VAL A 121 10.60 18.77 7.20
N THR A 122 11.62 18.11 6.66
CA THR A 122 13.01 18.53 6.88
C THR A 122 13.38 19.64 5.90
N VAL A 123 13.96 20.72 6.39
CA VAL A 123 14.50 21.82 5.59
C VAL A 123 16.00 21.86 5.78
N THR A 124 16.77 21.82 4.70
CA THR A 124 18.24 21.92 4.77
C THR A 124 18.73 23.20 4.11
N PRO A 125 19.01 24.27 4.87
CA PRO A 125 19.65 25.46 4.33
C PRO A 125 21.14 25.24 4.12
N VAL A 126 21.61 25.54 2.91
CA VAL A 126 23.01 25.38 2.48
C VAL A 126 23.51 26.75 2.04
N PHE A 127 24.47 27.29 2.78
CA PHE A 127 25.02 28.62 2.50
C PHE A 127 26.36 28.43 1.80
N PHE A 128 26.60 29.18 0.74
CA PHE A 128 27.86 29.11 0.00
C PHE A 128 28.75 30.31 0.32
N GLU A 129 30.04 30.05 0.47
CA GLU A 129 31.06 31.04 0.81
C GLU A 129 32.19 31.01 -0.23
N SER A 130 32.52 32.17 -0.80
CA SER A 130 33.56 32.29 -1.81
C SER A 130 34.95 32.21 -1.18
N ASP A 131 35.79 31.28 -1.64
CA ASP A 131 37.16 31.13 -1.15
C ASP A 131 38.19 31.98 -1.91
N GLY A 132 37.74 32.77 -2.90
CA GLY A 132 38.60 33.62 -3.71
C GLY A 132 39.34 32.90 -4.85
N SER A 133 39.11 31.60 -5.07
CA SER A 133 39.89 30.80 -6.02
C SER A 133 39.48 30.97 -7.49
N ILE A 134 38.21 31.30 -7.78
CA ILE A 134 37.72 31.60 -9.14
C ILE A 134 37.31 33.07 -9.23
N ASP A 135 36.37 33.50 -8.39
CA ASP A 135 35.94 34.89 -8.27
C ASP A 135 36.56 35.55 -7.03
N PRO A 136 36.76 36.87 -7.02
CA PRO A 136 37.10 37.57 -5.78
C PRO A 136 36.02 37.30 -4.74
N ASN A 137 36.41 37.04 -3.50
CA ASN A 137 35.49 37.06 -2.38
C ASN A 137 35.07 38.52 -2.15
N THR A 138 33.79 38.81 -2.43
CA THR A 138 33.17 40.14 -2.26
C THR A 138 32.08 40.13 -1.20
N GLN A 139 31.48 38.97 -0.91
CA GLN A 139 30.48 38.77 0.13
C GLN A 139 31.00 37.69 1.10
N ASP A 140 31.24 38.08 2.35
CA ASP A 140 31.72 37.18 3.41
C ASP A 140 30.61 36.97 4.45
N TRP A 141 30.21 35.72 4.70
CA TRP A 141 29.23 35.42 5.74
C TRP A 141 29.77 35.76 7.13
N THR A 142 29.11 36.69 7.82
CA THR A 142 29.27 36.85 9.27
C THR A 142 28.29 35.98 10.05
N ALA A 143 28.63 35.63 11.29
CA ALA A 143 27.73 34.89 12.18
C ALA A 143 26.36 35.59 12.36
N ASN A 144 26.34 36.93 12.32
CA ASN A 144 25.10 37.69 12.46
C ASN A 144 24.24 37.62 11.18
N GLU A 145 24.83 37.67 9.99
CA GLU A 145 24.08 37.48 8.73
C GLU A 145 23.54 36.05 8.62
N ILE A 146 24.32 35.06 9.07
CA ILE A 146 23.86 33.67 9.12
C ILE A 146 22.63 33.55 10.02
N ASP A 147 22.70 34.07 11.25
CA ASP A 147 21.56 34.00 12.18
C ASP A 147 20.35 34.77 11.65
N GLN A 148 20.54 35.95 11.05
CA GLN A 148 19.45 36.72 10.43
C GLN A 148 18.78 35.98 9.27
N THR A 149 19.55 35.27 8.46
CA THR A 149 19.02 34.51 7.33
C THR A 149 18.30 33.25 7.80
N LEU A 150 18.84 32.54 8.79
CA LEU A 150 18.15 31.44 9.47
C LEU A 150 16.84 31.91 10.12
N ASP A 151 16.81 33.11 10.73
CA ASP A 151 15.58 33.69 11.27
C ASP A 151 14.53 33.96 10.20
N LYS A 152 14.93 34.36 8.98
CA LYS A 152 14.00 34.49 7.84
C LYS A 152 13.42 33.13 7.43
N ILE A 153 14.24 32.09 7.38
CA ILE A 153 13.79 30.74 7.04
C ILE A 153 12.79 30.24 8.09
N ARG A 154 13.10 30.40 9.39
CA ARG A 154 12.18 30.06 10.49
C ARG A 154 10.87 30.85 10.42
N ALA A 155 10.95 32.16 10.18
CA ALA A 155 9.76 33.00 10.04
C ALA A 155 8.91 32.63 8.80
N SER A 156 9.53 32.08 7.76
CA SER A 156 8.84 31.56 6.58
C SER A 156 8.12 30.25 6.87
N THR A 157 8.79 29.30 7.54
CA THR A 157 8.17 28.03 7.96
C THR A 157 7.03 28.27 8.96
N ASP A 158 7.25 29.16 9.93
CA ASP A 158 6.23 29.55 10.92
C ASP A 158 5.00 30.17 10.25
N TRP A 159 5.17 30.92 9.16
CA TRP A 159 4.05 31.49 8.43
C TRP A 159 3.12 30.41 7.87
N TRP A 160 3.66 29.35 7.27
CA TRP A 160 2.85 28.24 6.75
C TRP A 160 2.19 27.43 7.86
N VAL A 161 2.88 27.18 8.98
CA VAL A 161 2.28 26.55 10.17
C VAL A 161 1.11 27.38 10.70
N ASN A 162 1.29 28.70 10.83
CA ASN A 162 0.26 29.60 11.31
C ASN A 162 -0.91 29.74 10.34
N LEU A 163 -0.66 29.66 9.03
CA LEU A 163 -1.71 29.66 8.01
C LEU A 163 -2.53 28.36 8.08
N LEU A 164 -1.88 27.21 8.23
CA LEU A 164 -2.57 25.93 8.40
C LEU A 164 -3.49 25.97 9.62
N ALA A 165 -2.99 26.47 10.76
CA ALA A 165 -3.77 26.57 12.00
C ALA A 165 -4.99 27.51 11.90
N LYS A 166 -5.02 28.44 10.93
CA LYS A 166 -6.23 29.21 10.60
C LYS A 166 -7.23 28.44 9.76
N LYS A 167 -6.76 27.52 8.91
CA LYS A 167 -7.58 26.77 7.96
C LYS A 167 -8.19 25.52 8.60
N THR A 168 -7.47 24.84 9.49
CA THR A 168 -7.94 23.62 10.16
C THR A 168 -7.26 23.44 11.52
N SER A 169 -7.93 22.68 12.40
CA SER A 169 -7.37 22.24 13.69
C SER A 169 -7.03 20.74 13.72
N VAL A 170 -7.34 20.02 12.64
CA VAL A 170 -7.17 18.57 12.53
C VAL A 170 -5.76 18.22 12.04
N HIS A 171 -5.29 18.95 11.03
CA HIS A 171 -4.01 18.70 10.40
C HIS A 171 -2.85 19.37 11.13
N GLN A 172 -1.66 18.80 10.93
CA GLN A 172 -0.42 19.30 11.52
C GLN A 172 0.59 19.58 10.41
N LEU A 173 1.39 20.62 10.62
CA LEU A 173 2.56 20.93 9.82
C LEU A 173 3.70 21.27 10.79
N ALA A 174 4.82 20.57 10.67
CA ALA A 174 6.00 20.79 11.49
C ALA A 174 7.25 20.79 10.61
N PHE A 175 8.23 21.60 10.98
CA PHE A 175 9.49 21.71 10.26
C PHE A 175 10.67 21.41 11.18
N GLU A 176 11.59 20.58 10.69
CA GLU A 176 12.90 20.34 11.29
C GLU A 176 13.95 20.99 10.40
N ILE A 177 14.73 21.96 10.92
CA ILE A 177 15.71 22.70 10.12
C ILE A 177 17.11 22.16 10.40
N ASP A 178 17.74 21.52 9.42
CA ASP A 178 19.14 21.10 9.50
C ASP A 178 20.07 22.27 9.16
N GLU A 179 20.51 22.99 10.18
CA GLU A 179 21.37 24.17 10.05
C GLU A 179 22.84 23.83 9.84
N THR A 180 23.21 22.56 9.67
CA THR A 180 24.61 22.11 9.59
C THR A 180 25.39 22.85 8.51
N PHE A 181 24.82 22.95 7.30
CA PHE A 181 25.46 23.59 6.13
C PHE A 181 25.29 25.11 6.08
N ALA A 182 24.39 25.67 6.89
CA ALA A 182 24.29 27.12 7.06
C ALA A 182 25.32 27.62 8.09
N ARG A 183 25.51 26.89 9.20
CA ARG A 183 26.44 27.26 10.27
C ARG A 183 27.90 26.97 9.94
N THR A 184 28.12 26.07 8.99
CA THR A 184 29.42 25.83 8.37
C THR A 184 29.25 26.01 6.86
N PRO A 185 29.27 27.26 6.35
CA PRO A 185 29.07 27.53 4.93
C PRO A 185 29.99 26.68 4.06
N VAL A 186 29.45 26.21 2.94
CA VAL A 186 30.13 25.39 1.97
C VAL A 186 31.08 26.26 1.15
N SER A 187 32.37 25.96 1.23
CA SER A 187 33.40 26.65 0.47
C SER A 187 33.22 26.39 -1.03
N THR A 188 33.23 27.45 -1.82
CA THR A 188 33.16 27.41 -3.29
C THR A 188 34.13 28.40 -3.90
N GLY A 189 34.60 28.15 -5.12
CA GLY A 189 35.43 29.13 -5.84
C GLY A 189 34.67 30.33 -6.38
N TYR A 190 33.34 30.22 -6.47
CA TYR A 190 32.46 31.22 -7.05
C TYR A 190 31.92 32.17 -6.00
N GLU A 191 31.75 33.43 -6.37
CA GLU A 191 30.94 34.42 -5.64
C GLU A 191 29.51 34.37 -6.21
N PRO A 192 28.55 33.68 -5.57
CA PRO A 192 27.32 33.29 -6.25
C PRO A 192 26.45 34.46 -6.70
N ILE A 193 26.38 35.55 -5.92
CA ILE A 193 25.53 36.71 -6.24
C ILE A 193 26.06 37.54 -7.42
N ASP A 194 27.38 37.62 -7.57
CA ASP A 194 28.07 38.34 -8.65
C ASP A 194 27.94 37.62 -10.01
N ARG A 195 27.38 36.42 -10.01
CA ARG A 195 27.18 35.58 -11.19
C ARG A 195 25.70 35.48 -11.56
N SER A 196 25.46 35.09 -12.80
CA SER A 196 24.13 34.70 -13.21
C SER A 196 23.67 33.47 -12.42
N SER A 197 22.41 33.48 -12.00
CA SER A 197 21.79 32.41 -11.22
C SER A 197 22.04 31.00 -11.76
N ILE A 198 22.11 30.81 -13.09
CA ILE A 198 22.44 29.52 -13.73
C ILE A 198 23.77 28.90 -13.26
N THR A 199 24.66 29.71 -12.68
CA THR A 199 25.94 29.25 -12.13
C THR A 199 25.76 28.35 -10.91
N PHE A 200 24.57 28.34 -10.29
CA PHE A 200 24.24 27.44 -9.18
C PHE A 200 24.56 25.99 -9.48
N GLU A 201 24.37 25.56 -10.73
CA GLU A 201 24.63 24.19 -11.15
C GLU A 201 26.08 23.75 -10.87
N ARG A 202 27.03 24.70 -10.88
CA ARG A 202 28.45 24.40 -10.65
C ARG A 202 28.75 24.16 -9.18
N TYR A 203 28.47 25.14 -8.33
CA TYR A 203 28.85 25.06 -6.92
C TYR A 203 27.95 24.09 -6.12
N VAL A 204 26.68 23.94 -6.50
CA VAL A 204 25.80 22.91 -5.94
C VAL A 204 26.25 21.52 -6.41
N GLY A 205 26.61 21.36 -7.69
CA GLY A 205 27.12 20.10 -8.23
C GLY A 205 28.42 19.64 -7.57
N ASP A 206 29.36 20.57 -7.34
CA ASP A 206 30.61 20.29 -6.62
C ASP A 206 30.34 19.83 -5.18
N TRP A 207 29.44 20.53 -4.47
CA TRP A 207 29.03 20.16 -3.11
C TRP A 207 28.36 18.77 -3.04
N LEU A 208 27.43 18.48 -3.95
CA LEU A 208 26.77 17.16 -4.02
C LEU A 208 27.75 16.05 -4.39
N THR A 209 28.75 16.35 -5.23
CA THR A 209 29.83 15.42 -5.56
C THR A 209 30.66 15.08 -4.33
N ASP A 210 31.01 16.08 -3.51
CA ASP A 210 31.73 15.89 -2.25
C ASP A 210 30.93 15.07 -1.22
N LEU A 211 29.59 15.15 -1.27
CA LEU A 211 28.68 14.33 -0.47
C LEU A 211 28.49 12.90 -1.01
N GLY A 212 29.01 12.59 -2.21
CA GLY A 212 28.92 11.25 -2.81
C GLY A 212 27.76 11.05 -3.79
N TYR A 213 27.04 12.11 -4.17
CA TYR A 213 25.95 12.07 -5.16
C TYR A 213 26.43 12.41 -6.58
N GLY A 214 27.74 12.41 -6.83
CA GLY A 214 28.35 12.91 -8.06
C GLY A 214 28.10 12.10 -9.33
N ASP A 215 27.65 10.83 -9.25
CA ASP A 215 27.27 10.07 -10.44
C ASP A 215 25.75 10.06 -10.73
N ALA A 216 24.96 10.85 -9.98
CA ALA A 216 23.58 11.13 -10.36
C ALA A 216 23.52 11.83 -11.74
N PRO A 217 22.49 11.55 -12.56
CA PRO A 217 22.41 12.04 -13.94
C PRO A 217 22.14 13.55 -14.05
N SER A 218 21.61 14.18 -12.99
CA SER A 218 21.34 15.61 -12.93
C SER A 218 21.43 16.12 -11.50
N ILE A 219 21.44 17.45 -11.33
CA ILE A 219 21.48 18.10 -10.02
C ILE A 219 20.16 17.89 -9.29
N GLU A 220 19.03 18.00 -9.99
CA GLU A 220 17.71 17.72 -9.46
C GLU A 220 17.67 16.30 -8.88
N ARG A 221 18.18 15.31 -9.63
CA ARG A 221 18.24 13.93 -9.14
C ARG A 221 19.15 13.79 -7.92
N ALA A 222 20.33 14.42 -7.94
CA ALA A 222 21.26 14.41 -6.81
C ALA A 222 20.65 15.03 -5.55
N VAL A 223 19.97 16.18 -5.68
CA VAL A 223 19.30 16.86 -4.56
C VAL A 223 18.12 16.04 -4.06
N GLN A 224 17.34 15.41 -4.94
CA GLN A 224 16.23 14.54 -4.55
C GLN A 224 16.73 13.37 -3.68
N LEU A 225 17.82 12.70 -4.08
CA LEU A 225 18.44 11.62 -3.29
C LEU A 225 18.99 12.12 -1.95
N PHE A 226 19.59 13.31 -1.95
CA PHE A 226 20.04 13.95 -0.72
C PHE A 226 18.87 14.27 0.21
N ASN A 227 17.77 14.83 -0.31
CA ASN A 227 16.57 15.15 0.45
C ASN A 227 15.91 13.89 1.00
N ASP A 228 15.82 12.82 0.21
CA ASP A 228 15.33 11.52 0.66
C ASP A 228 16.16 11.00 1.86
N THR A 229 17.49 11.08 1.75
CA THR A 229 18.40 10.76 2.87
C THR A 229 18.16 11.67 4.09
N GLN A 230 17.85 12.96 3.88
CA GLN A 230 17.55 13.88 4.99
C GLN A 230 16.23 13.51 5.69
N ARG A 231 15.14 13.25 4.96
CA ARG A 231 13.88 12.87 5.61
C ARG A 231 14.00 11.56 6.37
N GLU A 232 14.77 10.60 5.88
CA GLU A 232 15.06 9.36 6.60
C GLU A 232 15.86 9.62 7.89
N LYS A 233 16.92 10.44 7.80
CA LYS A 233 17.79 10.83 8.92
C LYS A 233 17.00 11.52 10.05
N PHE A 234 16.08 12.41 9.70
CA PHE A 234 15.30 13.20 10.65
C PHE A 234 13.92 12.61 10.97
N GLN A 235 13.56 11.50 10.32
CA GLN A 235 12.27 10.83 10.46
C GLN A 235 11.08 11.73 10.13
N THR A 236 11.18 12.49 9.04
CA THR A 236 10.11 13.36 8.54
C THR A 236 9.42 12.75 7.32
N ASP A 237 8.21 13.23 7.01
CA ASP A 237 7.45 12.78 5.84
C ASP A 237 8.08 13.27 4.53
N TRP A 238 8.54 14.53 4.55
CA TRP A 238 9.07 15.26 3.41
C TRP A 238 10.45 15.85 3.70
N ALA A 239 11.16 16.26 2.65
CA ALA A 239 12.38 17.05 2.78
C ALA A 239 12.62 17.91 1.54
N PHE A 240 13.19 19.09 1.74
CA PHE A 240 13.71 19.91 0.64
C PHE A 240 14.94 20.72 1.07
N THR A 241 15.68 21.22 0.08
CA THR A 241 16.91 22.00 0.30
C THR A 241 16.73 23.47 -0.08
N ILE A 242 17.38 24.38 0.66
CA ILE A 242 17.44 25.80 0.32
C ILE A 242 18.88 26.17 0.03
N PHE A 243 19.17 26.65 -1.19
CA PHE A 243 20.47 27.19 -1.52
C PHE A 243 20.47 28.70 -1.34
N VAL A 244 21.36 29.20 -0.48
CA VAL A 244 21.44 30.62 -0.17
C VAL A 244 22.74 31.21 -0.70
N ALA A 245 22.61 32.24 -1.54
CA ALA A 245 23.70 33.09 -1.98
C ALA A 245 23.78 34.31 -1.07
N ASP A 246 24.96 34.65 -0.54
CA ASP A 246 25.08 35.88 0.21
C ASP A 246 24.92 37.10 -0.71
N SER A 247 24.13 38.06 -0.28
CA SER A 247 23.86 39.32 -0.99
C SER A 247 23.84 40.50 0.00
N SER A 248 24.57 40.37 1.11
CA SER A 248 24.55 41.30 2.25
C SER A 248 25.14 42.68 1.91
N ASP A 249 26.16 42.73 1.04
CA ASP A 249 26.80 43.92 0.48
C ASP A 249 26.53 44.06 -1.03
N ASP A 250 25.45 43.46 -1.53
CA ASP A 250 25.00 43.66 -2.91
C ASP A 250 23.97 44.80 -3.01
N ALA A 251 24.12 45.64 -4.04
CA ALA A 251 23.43 46.93 -4.11
C ALA A 251 21.94 46.82 -4.46
N ASP A 252 21.53 45.79 -5.21
CA ASP A 252 20.15 45.58 -5.61
C ASP A 252 19.53 44.29 -5.02
N GLY A 253 20.34 43.38 -4.48
CA GLY A 253 19.94 42.13 -3.84
C GLY A 253 19.50 41.07 -4.85
N PHE A 254 20.02 41.12 -6.07
CA PHE A 254 19.67 40.24 -7.19
C PHE A 254 20.91 39.60 -7.82
N PHE A 255 20.72 38.44 -8.45
CA PHE A 255 21.77 37.82 -9.25
C PHE A 255 22.10 38.66 -10.49
N ALA A 256 23.34 38.55 -10.98
CA ALA A 256 23.73 39.18 -12.23
C ALA A 256 22.90 38.67 -13.43
N ALA A 257 22.78 39.51 -14.46
CA ALA A 257 21.97 39.20 -15.64
C ALA A 257 22.45 37.94 -16.39
N GLY A 258 21.50 37.17 -16.96
CA GLY A 258 21.78 35.95 -17.74
C GLY A 258 20.94 34.73 -17.34
N GLY A 259 20.09 34.87 -16.32
CA GLY A 259 19.18 33.84 -15.82
C GLY A 259 18.05 34.49 -15.01
N PHE A 260 17.46 33.74 -14.06
CA PHE A 260 16.54 34.30 -13.07
C PHE A 260 17.23 35.38 -12.25
N THR A 261 16.60 36.55 -12.13
CA THR A 261 17.18 37.70 -11.44
C THR A 261 17.06 37.58 -9.92
N GLY A 262 15.95 37.02 -9.42
CA GLY A 262 15.67 36.85 -8.00
C GLY A 262 15.80 35.41 -7.52
N ALA A 263 14.95 35.06 -6.57
CA ALA A 263 14.78 33.68 -6.14
C ALA A 263 14.01 32.87 -7.20
N PHE A 264 14.21 31.56 -7.18
CA PHE A 264 13.53 30.60 -8.07
C PHE A 264 13.52 29.21 -7.43
N ALA A 265 12.52 28.41 -7.76
CA ALA A 265 12.30 27.10 -7.18
C ALA A 265 12.16 25.99 -8.23
N TYR A 266 12.63 24.80 -7.86
CA TYR A 266 12.34 23.54 -8.52
C TYR A 266 11.31 22.79 -7.65
N PRO A 267 10.12 22.50 -8.19
CA PRO A 267 8.99 21.97 -7.41
C PRO A 267 9.15 20.48 -7.08
N GLY A 268 8.25 19.94 -6.24
CA GLY A 268 8.16 18.51 -5.93
C GLY A 268 9.15 18.06 -4.86
N GLY A 269 9.38 18.89 -3.83
CA GLY A 269 10.31 18.57 -2.75
C GLY A 269 11.78 18.64 -3.14
N LEU A 270 12.14 19.35 -4.22
CA LEU A 270 13.53 19.51 -4.65
C LEU A 270 14.21 20.64 -3.86
N PHE A 271 14.30 21.83 -4.44
CA PHE A 271 15.01 22.94 -3.81
C PHE A 271 14.59 24.28 -4.39
N TYR A 272 14.91 25.35 -3.66
CA TYR A 272 14.91 26.70 -4.22
C TYR A 272 16.21 27.42 -3.91
N VAL A 273 16.53 28.39 -4.76
CA VAL A 273 17.72 29.24 -4.66
C VAL A 273 17.28 30.66 -4.32
N VAL A 274 17.92 31.28 -3.34
CA VAL A 274 17.51 32.60 -2.83
C VAL A 274 18.71 33.46 -2.42
N PRO A 275 18.76 34.74 -2.84
CA PRO A 275 19.70 35.70 -2.25
C PRO A 275 19.36 36.01 -0.77
N SER A 276 20.37 36.12 0.09
CA SER A 276 20.19 36.32 1.54
C SER A 276 19.40 37.59 1.88
N GLY A 277 19.53 38.64 1.05
CA GLY A 277 18.89 39.95 1.20
C GLY A 277 17.36 39.95 0.98
N ARG A 278 16.77 38.91 0.39
CA ARG A 278 15.33 38.85 0.09
C ARG A 278 14.45 38.91 1.36
N PRO A 279 13.22 39.46 1.28
CA PRO A 279 12.29 39.49 2.40
C PRO A 279 11.72 38.09 2.70
N VAL A 280 11.19 37.89 3.91
CA VAL A 280 10.61 36.60 4.35
C VAL A 280 9.44 36.15 3.44
N SER A 281 8.67 37.09 2.91
CA SER A 281 7.60 36.81 1.93
C SER A 281 8.12 36.08 0.70
N THR A 282 9.35 36.36 0.24
CA THR A 282 9.98 35.60 -0.86
C THR A 282 10.29 34.16 -0.44
N TYR A 283 10.84 33.93 0.75
CA TYR A 283 11.08 32.56 1.24
C TYR A 283 9.76 31.76 1.34
N SER A 284 8.69 32.41 1.82
CA SER A 284 7.36 31.78 1.90
C SER A 284 6.76 31.49 0.52
N HIS A 285 6.98 32.38 -0.45
CA HIS A 285 6.59 32.21 -1.85
C HIS A 285 7.31 31.01 -2.49
N GLU A 286 8.65 30.96 -2.42
CA GLU A 286 9.42 29.85 -3.00
C GLU A 286 9.07 28.50 -2.37
N MET A 287 8.77 28.47 -1.06
CA MET A 287 8.32 27.24 -0.41
C MET A 287 6.95 26.77 -0.93
N GLY A 288 6.09 27.67 -1.41
CA GLY A 288 4.85 27.28 -2.09
C GLY A 288 5.13 26.43 -3.34
N HIS A 289 6.14 26.80 -4.13
CA HIS A 289 6.56 26.04 -5.32
C HIS A 289 7.10 24.66 -4.98
N ILE A 290 7.80 24.49 -3.84
CA ILE A 290 8.28 23.18 -3.39
C ILE A 290 7.14 22.17 -3.34
N PHE A 291 5.93 22.62 -2.98
CA PHE A 291 4.71 21.83 -2.95
C PHE A 291 3.77 22.15 -4.13
N TRP A 292 4.35 22.38 -5.30
CA TRP A 292 3.69 22.48 -6.61
C TRP A 292 2.89 23.75 -6.91
N ALA A 293 2.77 24.71 -5.99
CA ALA A 293 2.06 25.94 -6.28
C ALA A 293 2.65 26.64 -7.52
N ARG A 294 1.80 27.24 -8.35
CA ARG A 294 2.21 28.01 -9.53
C ARG A 294 2.27 29.49 -9.21
N ASP A 295 3.09 30.18 -9.98
CA ASP A 295 3.13 31.64 -9.97
C ASP A 295 1.84 32.25 -10.50
N GLU A 296 1.47 33.40 -9.93
CA GLU A 296 0.22 34.09 -10.25
C GLU A 296 0.44 35.49 -10.83
N TYR A 297 1.69 35.95 -10.96
CA TYR A 297 2.00 37.27 -11.53
C TYR A 297 2.19 37.21 -13.06
N PRO A 298 2.08 38.37 -13.78
CA PRO A 298 2.17 38.40 -15.23
C PRO A 298 3.50 37.87 -15.75
N GLY A 299 3.45 36.97 -16.75
CA GLY A 299 4.60 36.40 -17.45
C GLY A 299 5.21 35.15 -16.81
N ALA A 300 4.61 34.58 -15.76
CA ALA A 300 5.16 33.43 -15.04
C ALA A 300 4.24 32.19 -15.01
N GLY A 301 2.95 32.37 -14.73
CA GLY A 301 1.97 31.28 -14.75
C GLY A 301 0.63 31.72 -15.38
N SER A 302 -0.07 30.78 -15.99
CA SER A 302 -1.34 30.98 -16.68
C SER A 302 -2.53 30.49 -15.85
N TYR A 303 -3.69 31.10 -16.06
CA TYR A 303 -4.97 30.68 -15.50
C TYR A 303 -5.32 29.23 -15.87
N ASN A 304 -4.81 28.74 -17.00
CA ASN A 304 -5.08 27.38 -17.49
C ASN A 304 -4.09 26.33 -16.98
N ASP A 305 -3.01 26.76 -16.30
CA ASP A 305 -2.03 25.83 -15.74
C ASP A 305 -2.64 25.02 -14.61
N GLN A 306 -2.21 23.77 -14.49
CA GLN A 306 -2.65 22.84 -13.44
C GLN A 306 -1.45 22.14 -12.80
N ARG A 307 -1.48 21.98 -11.47
CA ARG A 307 -0.41 21.38 -10.66
C ARG A 307 -0.93 20.82 -9.33
N GLY A 308 -0.07 20.05 -8.66
CA GLY A 308 -0.32 19.56 -7.30
C GLY A 308 -1.11 18.26 -7.29
N TYR A 309 -1.27 17.68 -6.10
CA TYR A 309 -1.84 16.34 -5.90
C TYR A 309 -3.21 16.15 -6.60
N TYR A 310 -4.02 17.20 -6.66
CA TYR A 310 -5.34 17.18 -7.29
C TYR A 310 -5.36 17.64 -8.75
N ASN A 311 -4.20 17.95 -9.33
CA ASN A 311 -4.08 18.68 -10.59
C ASN A 311 -4.91 19.98 -10.59
N ALA A 312 -4.81 20.74 -9.49
CA ALA A 312 -5.61 21.93 -9.27
C ALA A 312 -5.21 23.04 -10.25
N GLN A 313 -6.21 23.73 -10.79
CA GLN A 313 -6.02 24.83 -11.72
C GLN A 313 -5.61 26.12 -11.01
N ASN A 314 -4.69 26.86 -11.62
CA ASN A 314 -4.16 28.13 -11.11
C ASN A 314 -5.15 29.30 -11.30
N LEU A 315 -6.33 29.23 -10.66
CA LEU A 315 -7.45 30.15 -10.90
C LEU A 315 -7.19 31.60 -10.46
N ASN A 316 -6.11 31.88 -9.73
CA ASN A 316 -5.73 33.23 -9.34
C ASN A 316 -4.64 33.84 -10.23
N ALA A 317 -4.21 33.17 -11.30
CA ALA A 317 -3.17 33.69 -12.20
C ALA A 317 -3.63 34.91 -12.99
N TYR A 318 -2.68 35.77 -13.36
CA TYR A 318 -2.97 36.96 -14.16
C TYR A 318 -3.14 36.65 -15.65
N ASP A 319 -2.24 35.83 -16.20
CA ASP A 319 -2.22 35.53 -17.63
C ASP A 319 -3.37 34.59 -17.99
N ASP A 320 -3.98 34.81 -19.16
CA ASP A 320 -5.12 34.06 -19.71
C ASP A 320 -6.39 34.00 -18.83
N ALA A 321 -6.45 34.83 -17.79
CA ALA A 321 -7.62 34.91 -16.93
C ALA A 321 -8.86 35.41 -17.70
N PRO A 322 -10.06 34.88 -17.41
CA PRO A 322 -11.30 35.33 -18.03
C PRO A 322 -11.51 36.84 -17.87
N ALA A 323 -12.15 37.47 -18.86
CA ALA A 323 -12.43 38.89 -18.82
C ALA A 323 -13.24 39.26 -17.55
N GLY A 324 -12.70 40.20 -16.77
CA GLY A 324 -13.30 40.64 -15.49
C GLY A 324 -12.82 39.85 -14.26
N HIS A 325 -11.91 38.89 -14.41
CA HIS A 325 -11.23 38.26 -13.29
C HIS A 325 -10.47 39.31 -12.46
N VAL A 326 -10.57 39.18 -11.13
CA VAL A 326 -9.87 40.03 -10.17
C VAL A 326 -9.04 39.13 -9.29
N GLN A 327 -7.73 39.27 -9.37
CA GLN A 327 -6.81 38.51 -8.54
C GLN A 327 -6.96 38.88 -7.06
N GLU A 328 -6.98 37.87 -6.22
CA GLU A 328 -6.91 37.98 -4.77
C GLU A 328 -5.46 38.24 -4.31
N ASP A 329 -5.30 38.71 -3.08
CA ASP A 329 -3.98 38.80 -2.46
C ASP A 329 -3.50 37.36 -2.14
N SER A 330 -2.32 37.01 -2.62
CA SER A 330 -1.78 35.64 -2.54
C SER A 330 -0.28 35.68 -2.34
N ILE A 331 0.24 34.69 -1.60
CA ILE A 331 1.69 34.53 -1.42
C ILE A 331 2.38 34.20 -2.74
N MET A 332 1.67 33.58 -3.70
CA MET A 332 2.19 33.21 -5.03
C MET A 332 2.17 34.35 -6.05
N ARG A 333 1.85 35.57 -5.61
CA ARG A 333 1.98 36.78 -6.43
C ARG A 333 3.33 37.43 -6.22
N GLY A 334 3.70 38.35 -7.11
CA GLY A 334 4.96 39.08 -7.00
C GLY A 334 4.86 40.34 -6.12
N ASN A 335 6.01 40.76 -5.59
CA ASN A 335 6.23 42.09 -4.99
C ASN A 335 5.28 42.41 -3.81
N SER A 336 4.78 43.65 -3.76
CA SER A 336 3.98 44.18 -2.64
C SER A 336 2.65 43.46 -2.40
N VAL A 337 2.22 42.58 -3.31
CA VAL A 337 1.04 41.73 -3.10
C VAL A 337 1.38 40.55 -2.19
N ALA A 338 2.49 39.85 -2.43
CA ALA A 338 2.95 38.79 -1.55
C ALA A 338 3.23 39.33 -0.14
N ASP A 339 3.77 40.55 -0.03
CA ASP A 339 3.97 41.19 1.28
C ASP A 339 2.64 41.42 2.03
N ARG A 340 1.57 41.79 1.31
CA ARG A 340 0.23 41.93 1.90
C ARG A 340 -0.36 40.59 2.30
N ALA A 341 -0.25 39.57 1.45
CA ALA A 341 -0.69 38.21 1.76
C ALA A 341 0.06 37.63 2.97
N TYR A 342 1.38 37.85 3.02
CA TYR A 342 2.22 37.48 4.15
C TYR A 342 1.75 38.16 5.44
N ALA A 343 1.56 39.48 5.41
CA ALA A 343 1.09 40.24 6.57
C ALA A 343 -0.34 39.89 7.00
N ALA A 344 -1.21 39.53 6.04
CA ALA A 344 -2.57 39.07 6.31
C ALA A 344 -2.60 37.62 6.84
N LEU A 345 -1.53 36.85 6.59
CA LEU A 345 -1.46 35.41 6.83
C LEU A 345 -2.64 34.74 6.13
N ASP A 346 -2.68 34.90 4.81
CA ASP A 346 -3.75 34.41 3.93
C ASP A 346 -3.26 34.13 2.51
N SER A 347 -3.97 33.25 1.79
CA SER A 347 -3.82 32.99 0.36
C SER A 347 -5.09 32.31 -0.19
N PRO A 348 -5.38 32.43 -1.50
CA PRO A 348 -6.60 31.93 -2.11
C PRO A 348 -6.72 30.40 -2.03
N ASP A 349 -7.94 29.89 -1.91
CA ASP A 349 -8.16 28.45 -1.80
C ASP A 349 -7.74 27.68 -3.06
N SER A 350 -7.76 28.30 -4.25
CA SER A 350 -7.21 27.71 -5.48
C SER A 350 -5.68 27.50 -5.40
N THR A 351 -4.97 28.45 -4.80
CA THR A 351 -3.53 28.35 -4.53
C THR A 351 -3.25 27.26 -3.50
N LEU A 352 -4.03 27.22 -2.43
CA LEU A 352 -3.89 26.24 -1.35
C LEU A 352 -4.23 24.81 -1.82
N ALA A 353 -5.16 24.65 -2.76
CA ALA A 353 -5.45 23.36 -3.37
C ALA A 353 -4.23 22.77 -4.11
N MET A 354 -3.39 23.59 -4.75
CA MET A 354 -2.17 23.11 -5.41
C MET A 354 -1.16 22.50 -4.44
N ILE A 355 -1.10 23.00 -3.20
CA ILE A 355 -0.22 22.45 -2.14
C ILE A 355 -0.88 21.32 -1.33
N GLY A 356 -2.04 20.83 -1.75
CA GLY A 356 -2.79 19.74 -1.13
C GLY A 356 -3.85 20.16 -0.11
N TRP A 357 -4.07 21.45 0.11
CA TRP A 357 -5.07 21.95 1.05
C TRP A 357 -6.38 22.24 0.34
N ARG A 358 -7.19 21.21 0.19
CA ARG A 358 -8.57 21.28 -0.31
C ARG A 358 -9.43 20.42 0.59
N ASP A 359 -10.51 20.99 1.09
CA ASP A 359 -11.51 20.34 1.93
C ASP A 359 -12.85 20.54 1.22
N SER A 360 -13.27 19.51 0.48
CA SER A 360 -14.41 19.61 -0.44
C SER A 360 -15.77 19.49 0.27
N ASP A 361 -15.83 18.83 1.43
CA ASP A 361 -17.07 18.61 2.18
C ASP A 361 -17.20 19.49 3.44
N GLY A 362 -16.13 20.20 3.81
CA GLY A 362 -16.10 21.22 4.85
C GLY A 362 -16.03 20.65 6.27
N ASP A 363 -15.57 19.41 6.43
CA ASP A 363 -15.45 18.75 7.72
C ASP A 363 -14.15 19.11 8.49
N GLY A 364 -13.25 19.84 7.83
CA GLY A 364 -11.96 20.28 8.36
C GLY A 364 -10.79 19.34 8.01
N ILE A 365 -11.03 18.25 7.28
CA ILE A 365 -10.05 17.28 6.81
C ILE A 365 -9.80 17.52 5.32
N PHE A 366 -8.54 17.75 4.91
CA PHE A 366 -8.22 17.87 3.50
C PHE A 366 -8.37 16.55 2.74
N ASP A 367 -8.94 16.60 1.53
CA ASP A 367 -9.30 15.46 0.68
C ASP A 367 -8.18 14.42 0.51
N VAL A 368 -6.91 14.86 0.42
CA VAL A 368 -5.75 13.96 0.28
C VAL A 368 -5.57 13.04 1.49
N LEU A 369 -6.08 13.42 2.66
CA LEU A 369 -6.07 12.64 3.89
C LEU A 369 -7.48 12.23 4.36
N ASP A 370 -8.53 12.67 3.67
CA ASP A 370 -9.92 12.29 3.92
C ASP A 370 -10.35 11.11 3.04
N VAL A 371 -9.64 10.00 3.23
CA VAL A 371 -9.95 8.74 2.55
C VAL A 371 -10.46 7.76 3.61
N PRO A 372 -11.68 7.21 3.47
CA PRO A 372 -12.19 6.22 4.40
C PRO A 372 -11.24 5.04 4.55
N LEU A 373 -11.09 4.56 5.78
CA LEU A 373 -10.28 3.37 6.06
C LEU A 373 -11.00 2.12 5.57
N SER A 374 -10.25 1.07 5.26
CA SER A 374 -10.82 -0.24 4.95
C SER A 374 -10.76 -1.17 6.16
N MET A 375 -11.79 -1.98 6.34
CA MET A 375 -11.85 -3.01 7.38
C MET A 375 -12.49 -4.28 6.81
N ASP A 376 -11.73 -5.35 6.84
CA ASP A 376 -12.18 -6.70 6.53
C ASP A 376 -12.19 -7.51 7.83
N ALA A 377 -13.36 -7.95 8.30
CA ALA A 377 -13.47 -8.64 9.57
C ALA A 377 -14.65 -9.61 9.64
N ILE A 378 -14.42 -10.67 10.42
CA ILE A 378 -15.45 -11.60 10.87
C ILE A 378 -15.51 -11.60 12.40
N GLY A 379 -16.71 -11.72 12.94
CA GLY A 379 -16.89 -11.74 14.39
C GLY A 379 -18.21 -12.33 14.83
N TYR A 380 -18.29 -12.73 16.09
CA TYR A 380 -19.49 -13.28 16.70
C TYR A 380 -19.50 -13.10 18.22
N PHE A 381 -20.70 -13.14 18.80
CA PHE A 381 -20.90 -13.12 20.25
C PHE A 381 -21.23 -14.51 20.79
N ASP A 382 -20.50 -14.97 21.81
CA ASP A 382 -20.85 -16.14 22.59
C ASP A 382 -21.63 -15.72 23.87
N PRO A 383 -22.95 -15.96 23.92
CA PRO A 383 -23.76 -15.59 25.08
C PRO A 383 -23.50 -16.45 26.33
N LEU A 384 -22.88 -17.62 26.22
CA LEU A 384 -22.55 -18.47 27.37
C LEU A 384 -21.36 -17.91 28.15
N THR A 385 -20.37 -17.38 27.43
CA THR A 385 -19.15 -16.80 28.01
C THR A 385 -19.22 -15.27 28.12
N SER A 386 -20.20 -14.63 27.47
CA SER A 386 -20.32 -13.17 27.34
C SER A 386 -19.08 -12.54 26.69
N VAL A 387 -18.53 -13.22 25.69
CA VAL A 387 -17.35 -12.80 24.93
C VAL A 387 -17.74 -12.57 23.48
N TYR A 388 -17.30 -11.44 22.92
CA TYR A 388 -17.34 -11.17 21.50
C TYR A 388 -15.96 -11.47 20.90
N SER A 389 -15.90 -12.42 19.99
CA SER A 389 -14.68 -12.76 19.25
C SER A 389 -14.71 -12.04 17.91
N ILE A 390 -13.65 -11.31 17.58
CA ILE A 390 -13.49 -10.62 16.30
C ILE A 390 -12.09 -10.85 15.75
N ARG A 391 -12.02 -11.08 14.44
CA ARG A 391 -10.78 -11.25 13.70
C ARG A 391 -10.88 -10.54 12.36
N GLY A 392 -9.80 -9.92 11.93
CA GLY A 392 -9.78 -9.24 10.66
C GLY A 392 -8.49 -8.49 10.41
N ALA A 393 -8.53 -7.67 9.37
CA ALA A 393 -7.53 -6.70 9.03
C ALA A 393 -8.16 -5.33 8.81
N GLY A 394 -7.36 -4.28 9.01
CA GLY A 394 -7.68 -2.94 8.57
C GLY A 394 -6.52 -2.35 7.78
N SER A 395 -6.82 -1.54 6.77
CA SER A 395 -5.83 -0.80 5.99
C SER A 395 -6.24 0.67 5.84
N VAL A 396 -5.24 1.54 5.74
CA VAL A 396 -5.44 2.89 5.24
C VAL A 396 -5.46 2.84 3.71
N GLU A 397 -6.28 3.69 3.12
CA GLU A 397 -6.40 3.83 1.67
C GLU A 397 -5.82 5.17 1.22
N THR A 398 -5.56 5.29 -0.09
CA THR A 398 -4.94 6.48 -0.68
C THR A 398 -5.83 7.12 -1.72
N LEU A 399 -5.86 8.46 -1.76
CA LEU A 399 -6.47 9.18 -2.87
C LEU A 399 -5.54 9.11 -4.08
N ALA A 400 -6.09 8.85 -5.27
CA ALA A 400 -5.30 8.83 -6.48
C ALA A 400 -4.65 10.21 -6.77
N ASN A 401 -3.33 10.28 -6.81
CA ASN A 401 -2.57 11.47 -7.21
C ASN A 401 -2.78 11.76 -8.70
N GLN A 402 -3.25 12.97 -9.00
CA GLN A 402 -3.58 13.42 -10.35
C GLN A 402 -2.55 14.40 -10.91
N ASN A 403 -1.50 14.73 -10.17
CA ASN A 403 -0.54 15.78 -10.51
C ASN A 403 -0.03 15.64 -11.96
N SER A 404 0.01 16.76 -12.69
CA SER A 404 0.48 16.80 -14.08
C SER A 404 1.99 16.57 -14.23
N SER A 405 2.74 16.44 -13.13
CA SER A 405 4.15 16.09 -13.10
C SER A 405 4.51 15.37 -11.80
N GLY A 406 5.77 14.92 -11.72
CA GLY A 406 6.23 14.05 -10.64
C GLY A 406 5.87 12.59 -10.90
N PRO A 407 6.19 11.69 -9.95
CA PRO A 407 5.97 10.25 -10.10
C PRO A 407 4.47 9.87 -10.05
N GLN A 408 3.59 10.75 -9.55
CA GLN A 408 2.16 10.46 -9.34
C GLN A 408 1.94 9.28 -8.39
N SER A 409 2.71 9.23 -7.30
CA SER A 409 2.52 8.24 -6.23
C SER A 409 1.25 8.54 -5.43
N ASP A 410 0.47 7.50 -5.15
CA ASP A 410 -0.73 7.60 -4.30
C ASP A 410 -0.28 7.50 -2.85
N ILE A 411 -0.43 8.58 -2.09
CA ILE A 411 0.21 8.75 -0.78
C ILE A 411 -0.82 9.13 0.28
N THR A 412 -0.62 8.61 1.49
CA THR A 412 -1.35 9.05 2.69
C THR A 412 -0.45 9.13 3.92
N LEU A 413 -0.78 10.09 4.81
CA LEU A 413 -0.20 10.22 6.15
C LEU A 413 -1.10 9.58 7.23
N SER A 414 -2.25 9.05 6.84
CA SER A 414 -3.22 8.46 7.75
C SER A 414 -2.68 7.17 8.36
N ARG A 415 -3.06 6.91 9.61
CA ARG A 415 -2.67 5.68 10.33
C ARG A 415 -3.86 5.13 11.08
N ILE A 416 -3.97 3.81 11.16
CA ILE A 416 -4.93 3.15 12.04
C ILE A 416 -4.40 3.29 13.46
N LYS A 417 -5.17 4.01 14.29
CA LYS A 417 -4.84 4.27 15.70
C LYS A 417 -5.64 3.39 16.65
N ALA A 418 -6.85 2.99 16.28
CA ALA A 418 -7.67 2.13 17.12
C ALA A 418 -8.64 1.24 16.32
N LEU A 419 -8.96 0.09 16.91
CA LEU A 419 -10.18 -0.66 16.65
C LEU A 419 -11.17 -0.31 17.76
N GLU A 420 -12.36 0.15 17.37
CA GLU A 420 -13.42 0.55 18.29
C GLU A 420 -14.67 -0.30 18.09
N TYR A 421 -15.45 -0.46 19.16
CA TYR A 421 -16.79 -1.03 19.13
C TYR A 421 -17.81 -0.10 19.81
N GLN A 422 -19.08 -0.24 19.45
CA GLN A 422 -20.18 0.54 19.99
C GLN A 422 -21.38 -0.38 20.25
N LEU A 423 -21.98 -0.29 21.44
CA LEU A 423 -23.19 -1.04 21.79
C LEU A 423 -24.43 -0.15 21.62
N ASP A 424 -25.47 -0.65 20.94
CA ASP A 424 -26.78 0.00 20.77
C ASP A 424 -26.74 1.49 20.34
N GLY A 425 -25.78 1.84 19.45
CA GLY A 425 -25.59 3.22 18.99
C GLY A 425 -25.08 4.19 20.08
N GLY A 426 -24.49 3.66 21.16
CA GLY A 426 -23.96 4.40 22.31
C GLY A 426 -22.67 5.16 22.03
N THR A 427 -21.71 5.16 22.94
CA THR A 427 -20.38 5.77 22.69
C THR A 427 -19.41 4.70 22.19
N TRP A 428 -18.58 5.05 21.21
CA TRP A 428 -17.49 4.19 20.74
C TRP A 428 -16.48 3.92 21.88
N GLN A 429 -16.07 2.67 22.01
CA GLN A 429 -15.15 2.16 23.01
C GLN A 429 -13.95 1.52 22.31
N THR A 430 -12.73 1.83 22.74
CA THR A 430 -11.51 1.26 22.17
C THR A 430 -11.34 -0.20 22.62
N ALA A 431 -11.31 -1.13 21.66
CA ALA A 431 -10.97 -2.54 21.90
C ALA A 431 -9.45 -2.76 21.85
N ALA A 432 -8.77 -2.12 20.90
CA ALA A 432 -7.32 -2.20 20.75
C ALA A 432 -6.77 -0.89 20.17
N GLU A 433 -5.55 -0.54 20.58
CA GLU A 433 -4.79 0.59 20.05
C GLU A 433 -3.68 0.09 19.12
N PHE A 434 -3.39 0.90 18.10
CA PHE A 434 -2.40 0.64 17.07
C PHE A 434 -1.64 1.92 16.73
N ASP A 435 -0.67 1.80 15.83
CA ASP A 435 -0.09 2.95 15.14
C ASP A 435 0.55 2.51 13.81
N ALA A 436 -0.28 2.04 12.87
CA ALA A 436 0.20 1.42 11.65
C ALA A 436 -0.69 1.74 10.45
N THR A 437 -0.14 1.60 9.24
CA THR A 437 -0.86 1.77 7.97
C THR A 437 -1.71 0.55 7.61
N ALA A 438 -1.37 -0.62 8.14
CA ALA A 438 -2.18 -1.83 8.09
C ALA A 438 -2.05 -2.59 9.42
N VAL A 439 -3.15 -3.23 9.84
CA VAL A 439 -3.22 -4.00 11.08
C VAL A 439 -3.92 -5.33 10.84
N GLU A 440 -3.47 -6.37 11.51
CA GLU A 440 -4.23 -7.61 11.69
C GLU A 440 -4.62 -7.69 13.17
N PHE A 441 -5.85 -8.11 13.44
CA PHE A 441 -6.34 -8.28 14.81
C PHE A 441 -7.12 -9.58 14.95
N ASP A 442 -7.07 -10.10 16.17
CA ASP A 442 -7.72 -11.33 16.60
C ASP A 442 -7.93 -11.21 18.11
N LEU A 443 -9.15 -10.86 18.51
CA LEU A 443 -9.45 -10.32 19.84
C LEU A 443 -10.72 -10.95 20.40
N ASP A 444 -10.68 -11.21 21.71
CA ASP A 444 -11.83 -11.59 22.52
C ASP A 444 -12.16 -10.44 23.48
N VAL A 445 -13.33 -9.84 23.34
CA VAL A 445 -13.80 -8.72 24.16
C VAL A 445 -14.93 -9.17 25.07
N SER A 446 -14.78 -9.01 26.38
CA SER A 446 -15.83 -9.36 27.35
C SER A 446 -16.92 -8.29 27.36
N ILE A 447 -18.13 -8.63 26.89
CA ILE A 447 -19.29 -7.74 26.86
C ILE A 447 -20.26 -8.15 27.96
N THR A 448 -20.12 -7.54 29.14
CA THR A 448 -20.98 -7.82 30.30
C THR A 448 -22.28 -7.01 30.32
N GLU A 449 -22.36 -5.96 29.51
CA GLU A 449 -23.55 -5.13 29.39
C GLU A 449 -24.55 -5.78 28.42
N PRO A 450 -25.86 -5.70 28.69
CA PRO A 450 -26.87 -6.13 27.72
C PRO A 450 -26.81 -5.22 26.49
N PHE A 451 -26.93 -5.80 25.30
CA PHE A 451 -26.97 -5.09 24.02
C PHE A 451 -27.84 -5.84 23.01
N ASP A 452 -28.42 -5.13 22.05
CA ASP A 452 -29.14 -5.67 20.91
C ASP A 452 -28.26 -5.64 19.64
N SER A 453 -27.51 -4.56 19.43
CA SER A 453 -26.55 -4.42 18.33
C SER A 453 -25.15 -4.01 18.81
N ILE A 454 -24.14 -4.44 18.05
CA ILE A 454 -22.74 -4.06 18.22
C ILE A 454 -22.15 -3.64 16.87
N GLY A 455 -21.64 -2.41 16.82
CA GLY A 455 -20.91 -1.87 15.68
C GLY A 455 -19.41 -1.95 15.91
N TRP A 456 -18.63 -2.14 14.85
CA TRP A 456 -17.17 -2.21 14.84
C TRP A 456 -16.59 -1.32 13.75
N ARG A 457 -15.48 -0.64 14.02
CA ARG A 457 -14.75 0.15 13.03
C ARG A 457 -13.27 0.27 13.38
N VAL A 458 -12.44 0.52 12.38
CA VAL A 458 -11.10 1.08 12.58
C VAL A 458 -11.14 2.60 12.42
N THR A 459 -10.24 3.32 13.10
CA THR A 459 -10.21 4.79 13.10
C THR A 459 -8.79 5.34 13.22
N ASP A 460 -8.53 6.48 12.56
CA ASP A 460 -7.44 7.38 12.94
C ASP A 460 -8.01 8.41 13.93
N THR A 461 -7.79 8.19 15.22
CA THR A 461 -8.33 9.06 16.28
C THR A 461 -7.79 10.49 16.25
N ARG A 462 -6.75 10.77 15.45
CA ARG A 462 -6.21 12.13 15.27
C ARG A 462 -7.00 12.91 14.24
N THR A 463 -7.27 12.32 13.07
CA THR A 463 -8.00 13.01 11.99
C THR A 463 -9.51 12.84 12.13
N GLY A 464 -9.95 11.72 12.69
CA GLY A 464 -11.37 11.37 12.83
C GLY A 464 -11.90 10.49 11.68
N ILE A 465 -11.09 10.21 10.66
CA ILE A 465 -11.47 9.31 9.57
C ILE A 465 -11.67 7.88 10.10
N THR A 466 -12.67 7.19 9.58
CA THR A 466 -13.00 5.83 10.00
C THR A 466 -13.23 4.92 8.83
N SER A 467 -13.24 3.62 9.08
CA SER A 467 -13.88 2.68 8.16
C SER A 467 -15.39 2.83 8.21
N VAL A 468 -16.07 2.29 7.19
CA VAL A 468 -17.50 2.03 7.29
C VAL A 468 -17.73 1.08 8.49
N PRO A 469 -18.62 1.42 9.44
CA PRO A 469 -18.92 0.53 10.55
C PRO A 469 -19.51 -0.79 10.07
N LEU A 470 -18.98 -1.90 10.58
CA LEU A 470 -19.58 -3.21 10.44
C LEU A 470 -20.50 -3.46 11.64
N GLU A 471 -21.70 -3.99 11.42
CA GLU A 471 -22.67 -4.22 12.50
C GLU A 471 -23.07 -5.69 12.62
N SER A 472 -23.24 -6.17 13.85
CA SER A 472 -23.86 -7.47 14.15
C SER A 472 -24.77 -7.39 15.37
N THR A 473 -25.50 -8.48 15.63
CA THR A 473 -26.37 -8.63 16.79
C THR A 473 -25.83 -9.73 17.70
N ARG A 474 -26.55 -10.01 18.79
CA ARG A 474 -26.27 -11.17 19.65
C ARG A 474 -26.45 -12.53 18.97
N GLN A 475 -27.18 -12.58 17.86
CA GLN A 475 -27.55 -13.83 17.18
C GLN A 475 -26.96 -13.92 15.76
N SER A 476 -26.36 -12.83 15.26
CA SER A 476 -25.77 -12.79 13.92
C SER A 476 -24.25 -12.64 13.98
N HIS A 477 -23.57 -13.23 13.00
CA HIS A 477 -22.16 -12.96 12.77
C HIS A 477 -21.98 -11.59 12.10
N LEU A 478 -20.82 -11.01 12.33
CA LEU A 478 -20.28 -9.86 11.62
C LEU A 478 -19.55 -10.36 10.37
N PHE A 479 -19.78 -9.71 9.24
CA PHE A 479 -19.03 -9.93 8.01
C PHE A 479 -18.76 -8.59 7.33
N SER A 480 -17.57 -8.47 6.75
CA SER A 480 -17.15 -7.47 5.78
C SER A 480 -17.53 -7.86 4.34
N GLY A 481 -17.31 -6.93 3.40
CA GLY A 481 -17.36 -7.21 1.97
C GLY A 481 -18.75 -7.60 1.44
N LEU A 482 -18.78 -8.53 0.48
CA LEU A 482 -20.04 -9.06 -0.06
C LEU A 482 -20.82 -9.89 0.98
N GLY A 483 -20.19 -10.26 2.09
CA GLY A 483 -20.71 -11.20 3.06
C GLY A 483 -19.99 -12.56 2.96
N GLY A 484 -20.68 -13.61 3.37
CA GLY A 484 -20.06 -14.91 3.53
C GLY A 484 -21.02 -15.92 4.12
N GLY A 485 -20.51 -16.82 4.94
CA GLY A 485 -21.37 -17.74 5.66
C GLY A 485 -20.73 -18.37 6.87
N VAL A 486 -21.55 -19.05 7.66
CA VAL A 486 -21.12 -19.79 8.86
C VAL A 486 -21.48 -21.25 8.69
N ALA A 487 -20.51 -22.13 8.92
CA ALA A 487 -20.72 -23.57 9.06
C ALA A 487 -20.76 -23.94 10.54
N PHE A 488 -21.81 -24.63 10.96
CA PHE A 488 -22.01 -25.01 12.36
C PHE A 488 -22.75 -26.34 12.50
N VAL A 489 -22.67 -26.93 13.69
CA VAL A 489 -23.39 -28.14 14.08
C VAL A 489 -24.75 -27.72 14.65
N ASP A 490 -25.80 -27.92 13.87
CA ASP A 490 -27.19 -27.69 14.26
C ASP A 490 -27.69 -28.86 15.11
N GLN A 491 -27.60 -28.69 16.43
CA GLN A 491 -27.90 -29.75 17.40
C GLN A 491 -29.40 -29.91 17.62
N ASN A 492 -30.18 -28.85 17.43
CA ASN A 492 -31.61 -28.84 17.69
C ASN A 492 -32.46 -28.94 16.41
N ALA A 493 -31.82 -28.99 15.24
CA ALA A 493 -32.39 -29.13 13.91
C ALA A 493 -33.34 -27.98 13.51
N ASN A 494 -33.07 -26.76 13.98
CA ASN A 494 -33.89 -25.58 13.64
C ASN A 494 -33.34 -24.75 12.47
N GLY A 495 -32.14 -25.08 11.97
CA GLY A 495 -31.48 -24.35 10.87
C GLY A 495 -30.97 -22.95 11.22
N LEU A 496 -31.00 -22.58 12.51
CA LEU A 496 -30.48 -21.32 13.04
C LEU A 496 -29.25 -21.61 13.88
N LEU A 497 -28.28 -20.69 13.89
CA LEU A 497 -27.14 -20.81 14.79
C LEU A 497 -27.55 -20.40 16.20
N ASP A 498 -27.52 -21.33 17.14
CA ASP A 498 -27.87 -21.10 18.53
C ASP A 498 -26.67 -21.04 19.50
N ALA A 499 -26.92 -20.46 20.67
CA ALA A 499 -25.97 -20.40 21.77
C ALA A 499 -25.46 -21.79 22.17
N GLY A 500 -24.13 -21.99 22.08
CA GLY A 500 -23.47 -23.25 22.45
C GLY A 500 -23.39 -24.29 21.33
N GLU A 501 -23.88 -23.99 20.13
CA GLU A 501 -23.63 -24.80 18.95
C GLU A 501 -22.18 -24.67 18.48
N ARG A 502 -21.64 -25.78 17.97
CA ARG A 502 -20.23 -25.87 17.61
C ARG A 502 -20.02 -25.39 16.18
N LEU A 503 -19.08 -24.48 15.99
CA LEU A 503 -18.61 -24.01 14.69
C LEU A 503 -17.76 -25.09 13.97
N LEU A 504 -17.86 -25.18 12.65
CA LEU A 504 -17.24 -26.23 11.82
C LEU A 504 -16.08 -25.71 10.97
N GLU A 505 -14.92 -25.57 11.60
CA GLU A 505 -13.67 -25.21 10.94
C GLU A 505 -13.19 -26.24 9.90
N GLY A 506 -12.44 -25.77 8.92
CA GLY A 506 -11.79 -26.60 7.90
C GLY A 506 -12.74 -27.21 6.86
N SER A 507 -14.05 -26.92 6.96
CA SER A 507 -15.02 -27.29 5.93
C SER A 507 -14.65 -26.64 4.61
N GLN A 508 -14.76 -27.37 3.50
CA GLN A 508 -14.53 -26.83 2.16
C GLN A 508 -15.81 -26.19 1.65
N VAL A 509 -15.70 -24.96 1.17
CA VAL A 509 -16.76 -24.18 0.52
C VAL A 509 -16.49 -24.20 -0.97
N THR A 510 -17.49 -24.54 -1.78
CA THR A 510 -17.43 -24.47 -3.23
C THR A 510 -18.55 -23.57 -3.75
N LEU A 511 -18.19 -22.48 -4.41
CA LEU A 511 -19.08 -21.49 -4.99
C LEU A 511 -19.20 -21.73 -6.51
N GLN A 512 -20.43 -21.72 -7.02
CA GLN A 512 -20.78 -21.90 -8.43
C GLN A 512 -21.96 -21.00 -8.80
N HIS A 513 -22.20 -20.76 -10.09
CA HIS A 513 -23.43 -20.09 -10.52
C HIS A 513 -24.66 -20.95 -10.22
N ALA A 514 -25.84 -20.33 -10.12
CA ALA A 514 -27.10 -21.04 -9.85
C ALA A 514 -27.48 -22.08 -10.92
N ASP A 515 -26.92 -21.99 -12.14
CA ASP A 515 -27.08 -22.99 -13.20
C ASP A 515 -26.09 -24.18 -13.09
N GLY A 516 -25.21 -24.15 -12.09
CA GLY A 516 -24.18 -25.16 -11.84
C GLY A 516 -22.88 -24.95 -12.59
N SER A 517 -22.73 -23.87 -13.36
CA SER A 517 -21.47 -23.52 -14.02
C SER A 517 -20.44 -22.97 -13.03
N GLU A 518 -19.16 -23.24 -13.29
CA GLU A 518 -18.05 -22.73 -12.48
C GLU A 518 -17.89 -21.21 -12.66
N LEU A 519 -17.36 -20.54 -11.64
CA LEU A 519 -17.01 -19.12 -11.71
C LEU A 519 -15.97 -18.89 -12.79
N PHE A 520 -16.07 -17.74 -13.45
CA PHE A 520 -15.09 -17.34 -14.45
C PHE A 520 -13.69 -17.27 -13.84
N ARG A 521 -12.76 -18.00 -14.46
CA ARG A 521 -11.33 -17.94 -14.16
C ARG A 521 -10.55 -18.02 -15.46
N ALA A 522 -9.65 -17.08 -15.65
CA ALA A 522 -8.74 -17.06 -16.79
C ALA A 522 -7.34 -16.68 -16.31
N GLN A 523 -6.32 -17.39 -16.81
CA GLN A 523 -4.94 -17.11 -16.41
C GLN A 523 -4.00 -17.21 -17.61
N ALA A 524 -3.04 -16.30 -17.64
CA ALA A 524 -1.92 -16.30 -18.56
C ALA A 524 -0.64 -16.40 -17.73
N VAL A 525 0.04 -17.55 -17.79
CA VAL A 525 1.30 -17.80 -17.05
C VAL A 525 2.42 -18.00 -18.07
N ALA A 526 3.36 -17.06 -18.16
CA ALA A 526 4.40 -17.06 -19.19
C ALA A 526 5.22 -18.36 -19.20
N ALA A 527 5.53 -18.92 -18.02
CA ALA A 527 6.27 -20.18 -17.89
C ALA A 527 5.57 -21.40 -18.51
N SER A 528 4.24 -21.36 -18.68
CA SER A 528 3.43 -22.45 -19.24
C SER A 528 3.18 -22.33 -20.75
N LEU A 529 3.57 -21.20 -21.35
CA LEU A 529 3.30 -20.87 -22.75
C LEU A 529 4.52 -21.16 -23.62
N ALA A 530 4.28 -21.36 -24.92
CA ALA A 530 5.35 -21.50 -25.91
C ALA A 530 5.95 -20.14 -26.26
N ASP A 531 7.22 -20.12 -26.65
CA ASP A 531 7.89 -18.90 -27.07
C ASP A 531 7.28 -18.39 -28.41
N GLY A 532 7.13 -17.07 -28.52
CA GLY A 532 6.61 -16.41 -29.72
C GLY A 532 5.54 -15.37 -29.44
N GLU A 533 5.08 -14.71 -30.50
CA GLU A 533 4.01 -13.71 -30.46
C GLU A 533 2.69 -14.33 -29.99
N THR A 534 2.01 -13.65 -29.06
CA THR A 534 0.73 -14.06 -28.48
C THR A 534 -0.15 -12.84 -28.21
N GLY A 535 -1.15 -12.62 -29.06
CA GLY A 535 -2.17 -11.57 -28.84
C GLY A 535 -3.35 -12.02 -27.99
N SER A 536 -3.57 -13.33 -27.82
CA SER A 536 -4.68 -13.85 -27.01
C SER A 536 -4.36 -15.21 -26.40
N ILE A 537 -4.73 -15.39 -25.13
CA ILE A 537 -4.50 -16.61 -24.34
C ILE A 537 -5.83 -17.02 -23.72
N GLY A 538 -6.48 -18.03 -24.30
CA GLY A 538 -7.82 -18.43 -23.90
C GLY A 538 -8.82 -17.29 -24.10
N THR A 539 -9.38 -16.78 -23.01
CA THR A 539 -10.33 -15.66 -22.97
C THR A 539 -9.68 -14.30 -22.68
N LEU A 540 -8.34 -14.27 -22.53
CA LEU A 540 -7.58 -13.05 -22.31
C LEU A 540 -6.99 -12.52 -23.62
N SER A 541 -7.07 -11.21 -23.82
CA SER A 541 -6.40 -10.47 -24.89
C SER A 541 -5.26 -9.65 -24.27
N LEU A 542 -4.09 -9.64 -24.90
CA LEU A 542 -2.90 -8.95 -24.38
C LEU A 542 -2.41 -7.95 -25.43
N SER A 543 -2.08 -6.74 -25.00
CA SER A 543 -1.54 -5.69 -25.86
C SER A 543 -0.48 -4.84 -25.16
N GLY A 544 0.53 -4.39 -25.92
CA GLY A 544 1.49 -3.39 -25.46
C GLY A 544 0.94 -1.98 -25.60
N VAL A 545 1.02 -1.17 -24.55
CA VAL A 545 0.52 0.21 -24.53
C VAL A 545 1.65 1.18 -24.20
N GLY A 546 1.94 2.09 -25.12
CA GLY A 546 3.02 3.05 -25.00
C GLY A 546 3.21 3.81 -26.32
N LEU A 547 3.89 4.95 -26.28
CA LEU A 547 4.08 5.80 -27.46
C LEU A 547 4.89 5.12 -28.58
N THR A 548 5.76 4.17 -28.21
CA THR A 548 6.66 3.43 -29.12
C THR A 548 6.21 1.98 -29.35
N LEU A 549 5.04 1.59 -28.85
CA LEU A 549 4.57 0.21 -28.90
C LEU A 549 3.50 0.03 -29.98
N ASP A 550 3.58 -1.06 -30.75
CA ASP A 550 2.63 -1.34 -31.84
C ASP A 550 1.46 -2.25 -31.43
N GLY A 551 1.34 -2.52 -30.12
CA GLY A 551 0.32 -3.38 -29.54
C GLY A 551 0.68 -4.86 -29.45
N ARG A 552 1.73 -5.36 -30.13
CA ARG A 552 2.06 -6.79 -30.10
C ARG A 552 2.71 -7.22 -28.79
N VAL A 553 2.37 -8.43 -28.37
CA VAL A 553 2.90 -9.10 -27.17
C VAL A 553 3.49 -10.46 -27.55
N ALA A 554 4.57 -10.87 -26.90
CA ALA A 554 5.17 -12.19 -27.03
C ALA A 554 5.49 -12.79 -25.66
N VAL A 555 5.68 -14.11 -25.64
CA VAL A 555 6.29 -14.82 -24.52
C VAL A 555 7.70 -15.23 -24.90
N GLY A 556 8.65 -15.02 -23.98
CA GLY A 556 10.04 -15.40 -24.18
C GLY A 556 10.81 -15.45 -22.86
N SER A 557 12.07 -15.86 -22.94
CA SER A 557 13.00 -15.74 -21.82
C SER A 557 13.36 -14.27 -21.61
N SER A 558 13.45 -13.83 -20.35
CA SER A 558 13.89 -12.46 -20.05
C SER A 558 15.34 -12.25 -20.51
N THR A 559 15.61 -11.03 -20.97
CA THR A 559 16.95 -10.55 -21.36
C THR A 559 17.87 -10.39 -20.16
N THR A 560 17.33 -10.02 -18.99
CA THR A 560 18.07 -9.85 -17.73
C THR A 560 18.09 -11.12 -16.89
N ARG A 561 17.05 -11.94 -16.96
CA ARG A 561 16.92 -13.23 -16.25
C ARG A 561 16.55 -14.37 -17.22
N PRO A 562 17.53 -14.94 -17.97
CA PRO A 562 17.24 -15.98 -18.96
C PRO A 562 16.63 -17.27 -18.38
N ASP A 563 16.67 -17.45 -17.06
CA ASP A 563 16.01 -18.53 -16.31
C ASP A 563 14.50 -18.34 -16.13
N VAL A 564 13.98 -17.14 -16.38
CA VAL A 564 12.58 -16.74 -16.17
C VAL A 564 11.91 -16.46 -17.52
N ARG A 565 10.70 -16.98 -17.70
CA ARG A 565 9.84 -16.61 -18.84
C ARG A 565 8.90 -15.49 -18.46
N VAL A 566 8.71 -14.56 -19.39
CA VAL A 566 8.00 -13.29 -19.16
C VAL A 566 7.18 -12.90 -20.38
N PHE A 567 6.21 -12.01 -20.18
CA PHE A 567 5.55 -11.31 -21.27
C PHE A 567 6.44 -10.17 -21.78
N GLN A 568 6.48 -9.97 -23.09
CA GLN A 568 7.28 -8.98 -23.78
C GLN A 568 6.39 -8.15 -24.70
N VAL A 569 6.65 -6.84 -24.80
CA VAL A 569 5.95 -5.93 -25.72
C VAL A 569 6.86 -5.58 -26.89
N TYR A 570 6.29 -5.39 -28.09
CA TYR A 570 7.08 -5.01 -29.27
C TYR A 570 7.20 -3.49 -29.38
N ASP A 571 8.44 -3.00 -29.42
CA ASP A 571 8.77 -1.59 -29.61
C ASP A 571 9.14 -1.35 -31.07
N ASP A 572 8.37 -0.49 -31.75
CA ASP A 572 8.46 -0.26 -33.19
C ASP A 572 9.69 0.58 -33.57
N GLN A 573 10.00 1.61 -32.78
CA GLN A 573 11.14 2.50 -32.94
C GLN A 573 12.46 1.72 -32.90
N SER A 574 12.59 0.80 -31.95
CA SER A 574 13.77 -0.06 -31.83
C SER A 574 13.67 -1.37 -32.60
N SER A 575 12.50 -1.67 -33.19
CA SER A 575 12.20 -2.91 -33.90
C SER A 575 12.60 -4.16 -33.10
N SER A 576 12.28 -4.17 -31.80
CA SER A 576 12.72 -5.19 -30.87
C SER A 576 11.70 -5.51 -29.77
N TRP A 577 11.75 -6.74 -29.26
CA TRP A 577 10.96 -7.15 -28.11
C TRP A 577 11.57 -6.61 -26.81
N ARG A 578 10.72 -6.04 -25.95
CA ARG A 578 11.08 -5.50 -24.64
C ARG A 578 10.38 -6.31 -23.56
N ASP A 579 11.16 -6.86 -22.64
CA ASP A 579 10.65 -7.58 -21.48
C ASP A 579 10.48 -6.70 -20.23
N ARG A 580 11.17 -5.55 -20.20
CA ARG A 580 11.06 -4.56 -19.12
C ARG A 580 9.82 -3.70 -19.31
N ILE A 581 8.84 -3.90 -18.44
CA ILE A 581 7.60 -3.13 -18.41
C ILE A 581 7.80 -1.95 -17.45
N SER A 582 7.56 -0.74 -17.93
CA SER A 582 7.85 0.53 -17.26
C SER A 582 6.67 1.49 -17.39
N GLY A 583 6.74 2.66 -16.74
CA GLY A 583 5.72 3.72 -16.89
C GLY A 583 5.45 4.17 -18.33
N GLU A 584 6.38 3.97 -19.25
CA GLU A 584 6.24 4.30 -20.68
C GLU A 584 5.87 3.09 -21.55
N ARG A 585 6.26 1.88 -21.11
CA ARG A 585 6.05 0.62 -21.82
C ARG A 585 5.17 -0.28 -20.96
N ARG A 586 3.86 -0.22 -21.17
CA ARG A 586 2.87 -0.87 -20.31
C ARG A 586 2.32 -2.12 -20.98
N LEU A 587 1.86 -3.06 -20.16
CA LEU A 587 1.13 -4.25 -20.63
C LEU A 587 -0.34 -4.11 -20.26
N GLN A 588 -1.22 -4.10 -21.26
CA GLN A 588 -2.66 -4.18 -21.06
C GLN A 588 -3.14 -5.62 -21.24
N VAL A 589 -4.02 -6.06 -20.34
CA VAL A 589 -4.69 -7.35 -20.42
C VAL A 589 -6.18 -7.15 -20.27
N GLU A 590 -6.94 -7.64 -21.25
CA GLU A 590 -8.40 -7.57 -21.30
C GLU A 590 -8.99 -8.96 -21.15
N SER A 591 -10.11 -9.07 -20.47
CA SER A 591 -10.87 -10.31 -20.31
C SER A 591 -12.16 -10.26 -21.13
N SER A 592 -12.56 -11.40 -21.70
CA SER A 592 -13.85 -11.52 -22.38
C SER A 592 -15.07 -11.38 -21.45
N GLN A 593 -14.86 -11.48 -20.14
CA GLN A 593 -15.89 -11.33 -19.10
C GLN A 593 -15.34 -10.46 -17.96
N SER A 594 -16.18 -9.55 -17.46
CA SER A 594 -15.85 -8.75 -16.28
C SER A 594 -15.73 -9.64 -15.04
N THR A 595 -14.85 -9.25 -14.13
CA THR A 595 -14.59 -9.95 -12.87
C THR A 595 -14.41 -8.97 -11.73
N GLY A 596 -14.50 -9.44 -10.48
CA GLY A 596 -14.22 -8.62 -9.30
C GLY A 596 -12.82 -8.80 -8.76
N ARG A 597 -11.98 -9.63 -9.38
CA ARG A 597 -10.62 -9.89 -8.89
C ARG A 597 -9.63 -10.13 -10.02
N VAL A 598 -8.48 -9.47 -9.94
CA VAL A 598 -7.33 -9.70 -10.82
C VAL A 598 -6.05 -9.80 -9.98
N ALA A 599 -5.27 -10.85 -10.20
CA ALA A 599 -3.96 -11.05 -9.60
C ALA A 599 -2.85 -10.96 -10.65
N ILE A 600 -1.77 -10.26 -10.32
CA ILE A 600 -0.63 -10.00 -11.20
C ILE A 600 0.64 -10.45 -10.48
N ASP A 601 1.36 -11.40 -11.07
CA ASP A 601 2.66 -11.85 -10.58
C ASP A 601 3.77 -11.22 -11.40
N PHE A 602 4.72 -10.58 -10.72
CA PHE A 602 5.86 -9.94 -11.34
C PHE A 602 7.17 -10.27 -10.63
N LEU A 603 8.29 -10.03 -11.32
CA LEU A 603 9.62 -10.04 -10.73
C LEU A 603 10.17 -8.61 -10.74
N ALA A 604 10.66 -8.15 -9.59
CA ALA A 604 11.32 -6.87 -9.49
C ALA A 604 12.73 -6.93 -10.11
N LEU A 605 13.15 -5.81 -10.70
CA LEU A 605 14.46 -5.64 -11.31
C LEU A 605 15.29 -4.62 -10.55
N ASP A 606 16.60 -4.80 -10.63
CA ASP A 606 17.52 -3.68 -10.47
C ASP A 606 17.52 -2.91 -11.79
N THR A 607 16.94 -1.72 -11.77
CA THR A 607 16.84 -0.86 -12.96
C THR A 607 18.15 -0.15 -13.27
N GLY A 608 19.10 -0.11 -12.33
CA GLY A 608 20.27 0.76 -12.40
C GLY A 608 19.91 2.25 -12.41
N SER A 609 18.66 2.61 -12.07
CA SER A 609 18.28 4.01 -11.86
C SER A 609 18.89 4.48 -10.55
N TYR A 610 19.68 5.56 -10.61
CA TYR A 610 20.43 6.09 -9.47
C TYR A 610 19.55 6.24 -8.23
N GLY A 611 19.87 5.55 -7.13
CA GLY A 611 19.08 5.56 -5.89
C GLY A 611 17.76 4.80 -5.90
N LEU A 612 17.53 3.94 -6.90
CA LEU A 612 16.46 2.94 -6.96
C LEU A 612 17.01 1.53 -7.28
N GLU A 613 18.31 1.32 -7.05
CA GLU A 613 19.08 0.13 -7.47
C GLU A 613 18.73 -1.15 -6.69
N ASP A 614 17.90 -1.04 -5.64
CA ASP A 614 17.58 -2.16 -4.75
C ASP A 614 16.22 -2.82 -5.00
N GLY A 615 15.44 -2.39 -5.99
CA GLY A 615 14.16 -3.02 -6.28
C GLY A 615 13.24 -2.27 -7.22
N SER A 616 11.97 -2.69 -7.25
CA SER A 616 10.96 -2.09 -8.12
C SER A 616 9.62 -1.92 -7.41
N TYR A 617 8.87 -0.93 -7.88
CA TYR A 617 7.47 -0.73 -7.56
C TYR A 617 6.64 -1.18 -8.76
N ALA A 618 5.72 -2.11 -8.58
CA ALA A 618 4.75 -2.45 -9.60
C ALA A 618 3.49 -1.60 -9.40
N ARG A 619 2.83 -1.23 -10.49
CA ARG A 619 1.54 -0.57 -10.48
C ARG A 619 0.59 -1.24 -11.45
N VAL A 620 -0.67 -1.30 -11.04
CA VAL A 620 -1.76 -1.77 -11.89
C VAL A 620 -2.94 -0.82 -11.77
N GLU A 621 -3.54 -0.54 -12.92
CA GLU A 621 -4.79 0.21 -13.05
C GLU A 621 -5.86 -0.72 -13.62
N ALA A 622 -7.01 -0.81 -12.98
CA ALA A 622 -8.14 -1.62 -13.43
C ALA A 622 -9.24 -0.73 -14.02
N PHE A 623 -9.86 -1.21 -15.09
CA PHE A 623 -10.88 -0.47 -15.85
C PHE A 623 -12.14 -1.32 -16.06
N ASP A 624 -13.28 -0.63 -16.11
CA ASP A 624 -14.55 -1.23 -16.53
C ASP A 624 -14.62 -1.44 -18.05
N SER A 625 -15.75 -1.97 -18.53
CA SER A 625 -15.97 -2.19 -19.97
C SER A 625 -16.12 -0.90 -20.78
N ASP A 626 -16.39 0.23 -20.13
CA ASP A 626 -16.54 1.54 -20.76
C ASP A 626 -15.21 2.31 -20.81
N GLY A 627 -14.15 1.76 -20.20
CA GLY A 627 -12.82 2.35 -20.11
C GLY A 627 -12.63 3.32 -18.94
N ASN A 628 -13.55 3.36 -17.99
CA ASN A 628 -13.39 4.15 -16.77
C ASN A 628 -12.48 3.41 -15.79
N ARG A 629 -11.55 4.13 -15.16
CA ARG A 629 -10.66 3.55 -14.15
C ARG A 629 -11.44 3.28 -12.86
N LEU A 630 -11.49 2.01 -12.46
CA LEU A 630 -12.12 1.54 -11.22
C LEU A 630 -11.18 1.66 -10.02
N SER A 631 -9.93 1.25 -10.21
CA SER A 631 -8.92 1.22 -9.13
C SER A 631 -7.52 1.40 -9.67
N ARG A 632 -6.62 1.86 -8.81
CA ARG A 632 -5.17 1.93 -9.02
C ARG A 632 -4.48 1.52 -7.75
N ILE A 633 -3.57 0.57 -7.85
CA ILE A 633 -2.76 0.12 -6.71
C ILE A 633 -1.29 0.07 -7.10
N THR A 634 -0.44 0.36 -6.12
CA THR A 634 1.03 0.30 -6.25
C THR A 634 1.56 -0.64 -5.18
N SER A 635 2.51 -1.51 -5.54
CA SER A 635 3.14 -2.40 -4.57
C SER A 635 4.03 -1.59 -3.62
N PRO A 636 4.33 -2.11 -2.41
CA PRO A 636 5.54 -1.69 -1.72
C PRO A 636 6.77 -1.98 -2.60
N GLN A 637 7.93 -1.44 -2.23
CA GLN A 637 9.17 -1.77 -2.91
C GLN A 637 9.44 -3.27 -2.77
N VAL A 638 9.58 -3.97 -3.91
CA VAL A 638 9.96 -5.37 -3.94
C VAL A 638 11.45 -5.44 -4.28
N PRO A 639 12.29 -6.12 -3.47
CA PRO A 639 13.72 -6.19 -3.72
C PRO A 639 14.06 -6.80 -5.08
N ALA A 640 15.14 -6.31 -5.70
CA ALA A 640 15.57 -6.76 -7.01
C ALA A 640 15.79 -8.29 -7.05
N GLY A 641 15.17 -8.97 -8.02
CA GLY A 641 15.24 -10.42 -8.18
C GLY A 641 14.28 -11.22 -7.30
N GLU A 642 13.48 -10.56 -6.46
CA GLU A 642 12.35 -11.17 -5.75
C GLU A 642 11.04 -11.04 -6.53
N ALA A 643 10.12 -11.97 -6.29
CA ALA A 643 8.80 -11.98 -6.89
C ALA A 643 7.81 -11.19 -6.02
N GLY A 644 6.96 -10.40 -6.66
CA GLY A 644 5.87 -9.68 -6.03
C GLY A 644 4.52 -10.09 -6.63
N GLN A 645 3.44 -9.83 -5.89
CA GLN A 645 2.07 -10.01 -6.36
C GLN A 645 1.25 -8.76 -6.06
N LEU A 646 0.44 -8.34 -7.02
CA LEU A 646 -0.59 -7.32 -6.86
C LEU A 646 -1.97 -7.96 -7.03
N ILE A 647 -2.91 -7.61 -6.15
CA ILE A 647 -4.30 -8.06 -6.22
C ILE A 647 -5.17 -6.81 -6.30
N VAL A 648 -5.94 -6.71 -7.38
CA VAL A 648 -6.96 -5.66 -7.56
C VAL A 648 -8.33 -6.31 -7.39
N GLU A 649 -9.15 -5.70 -6.55
CA GLU A 649 -10.52 -6.16 -6.29
C GLU A 649 -11.52 -5.04 -6.55
N ASP A 650 -12.68 -5.44 -7.09
CA ASP A 650 -13.86 -4.59 -7.26
C ASP A 650 -15.10 -5.35 -6.76
N PRO A 651 -15.77 -4.85 -5.70
CA PRO A 651 -16.93 -5.50 -5.13
C PRO A 651 -18.10 -5.68 -6.09
N ARG A 652 -18.17 -4.93 -7.20
CA ARG A 652 -19.27 -5.04 -8.17
C ARG A 652 -18.96 -5.99 -9.33
N GLY A 653 -17.75 -6.54 -9.40
CA GLY A 653 -17.36 -7.46 -10.44
C GLY A 653 -17.17 -6.83 -11.83
N GLN A 654 -16.78 -5.56 -11.89
CA GLN A 654 -16.80 -4.75 -13.11
C GLN A 654 -15.45 -4.73 -13.86
N ILE A 655 -14.38 -5.30 -13.31
CA ILE A 655 -13.04 -5.25 -13.93
C ILE A 655 -13.06 -6.00 -15.26
N ALA A 656 -12.94 -5.26 -16.36
CA ALA A 656 -12.88 -5.81 -17.71
C ALA A 656 -11.45 -5.84 -18.26
N SER A 657 -10.60 -4.91 -17.83
CA SER A 657 -9.20 -4.84 -18.24
C SER A 657 -8.30 -4.27 -17.16
N VAL A 658 -6.99 -4.56 -17.27
CA VAL A 658 -5.95 -3.98 -16.42
C VAL A 658 -4.77 -3.50 -17.25
N VAL A 659 -4.11 -2.43 -16.80
CA VAL A 659 -2.86 -1.91 -17.34
C VAL A 659 -1.78 -2.03 -16.27
N ILE A 660 -0.71 -2.77 -16.58
CA ILE A 660 0.35 -3.18 -15.66
C ILE A 660 1.66 -2.52 -16.06
N TYR A 661 2.37 -1.94 -15.10
CA TYR A 661 3.63 -1.26 -15.36
C TYR A 661 4.50 -1.07 -14.11
N GLY A 662 5.80 -0.79 -14.30
CA GLY A 662 6.68 -0.34 -13.23
C GLY A 662 6.45 1.13 -12.89
N HIS A 663 6.52 1.47 -11.60
CA HIS A 663 6.22 2.80 -11.04
C HIS A 663 7.49 3.48 -10.51
N ALA A 664 7.45 4.82 -10.38
CA ALA A 664 8.56 5.63 -9.86
C ALA A 664 9.91 5.32 -10.53
N GLU A 665 9.94 5.36 -11.86
CA GLU A 665 11.15 5.10 -12.68
C GLU A 665 11.76 3.69 -12.50
N THR A 666 10.96 2.73 -12.02
CA THR A 666 11.35 1.31 -11.94
C THR A 666 10.72 0.47 -13.04
N ASP A 667 11.32 -0.69 -13.30
CA ASP A 667 10.93 -1.64 -14.35
C ASP A 667 10.60 -2.97 -13.69
N ILE A 668 9.58 -3.65 -14.21
CA ILE A 668 9.20 -4.99 -13.74
C ILE A 668 9.18 -6.00 -14.89
N LEU A 669 9.32 -7.28 -14.55
CA LEU A 669 9.04 -8.39 -15.45
C LEU A 669 7.69 -9.01 -15.10
N VAL A 670 6.72 -8.97 -16.01
CA VAL A 670 5.41 -9.60 -15.77
C VAL A 670 5.48 -11.09 -16.12
N THR A 671 5.12 -11.94 -15.15
CA THR A 671 5.26 -13.40 -15.26
C THR A 671 3.92 -14.11 -15.34
N ALA A 672 2.89 -13.59 -14.66
CA ALA A 672 1.53 -14.10 -14.76
C ALA A 672 0.47 -13.02 -14.53
N VAL A 673 -0.70 -13.22 -15.15
CA VAL A 673 -1.91 -12.43 -14.91
C VAL A 673 -3.08 -13.41 -14.80
N ALA A 674 -3.89 -13.26 -13.77
CA ALA A 674 -5.06 -14.10 -13.52
C ALA A 674 -6.29 -13.25 -13.22
N PHE A 675 -7.34 -13.44 -14.00
CA PHE A 675 -8.67 -12.86 -13.80
C PHE A 675 -9.59 -13.90 -13.17
N GLY A 676 -10.48 -13.45 -12.30
CA GLY A 676 -11.45 -14.32 -11.64
C GLY A 676 -11.12 -14.63 -10.19
N THR A 677 -12.08 -15.26 -9.53
CA THR A 677 -11.94 -15.77 -8.16
C THR A 677 -11.84 -17.30 -8.16
N GLU A 678 -11.30 -17.87 -7.10
CA GLU A 678 -11.34 -19.32 -6.93
C GLU A 678 -12.73 -19.77 -6.52
N SER A 679 -13.24 -20.82 -7.16
CA SER A 679 -14.53 -21.42 -6.81
C SER A 679 -14.49 -22.17 -5.48
N THR A 680 -13.32 -22.37 -4.86
CA THR A 680 -13.18 -23.20 -3.66
C THR A 680 -12.40 -22.48 -2.57
N GLN A 681 -12.94 -22.50 -1.37
CA GLN A 681 -12.38 -21.87 -0.18
C GLN A 681 -12.49 -22.80 1.04
N SER A 682 -11.85 -22.45 2.15
CA SER A 682 -11.97 -23.19 3.41
C SER A 682 -12.60 -22.33 4.48
N VAL A 683 -13.52 -22.91 5.23
CA VAL A 683 -14.06 -22.34 6.46
C VAL A 683 -12.95 -22.23 7.49
N ASP A 684 -12.82 -21.06 8.08
CA ASP A 684 -11.79 -20.79 9.07
C ASP A 684 -12.17 -21.32 10.47
N ARG A 685 -11.32 -21.07 11.47
CA ARG A 685 -11.55 -21.54 12.84
C ARG A 685 -12.76 -20.90 13.54
N SER A 686 -13.25 -19.76 13.05
CA SER A 686 -14.48 -19.14 13.53
C SER A 686 -15.73 -19.81 12.95
N GLY A 687 -15.56 -20.88 12.15
CA GLY A 687 -16.65 -21.48 11.40
C GLY A 687 -17.15 -20.59 10.26
N GLY A 688 -16.50 -19.45 10.02
CA GLY A 688 -16.89 -18.51 9.00
C GLY A 688 -16.07 -18.62 7.73
N TRP A 689 -16.63 -18.10 6.65
CA TRP A 689 -15.94 -17.87 5.38
C TRP A 689 -16.48 -16.58 4.77
N VAL A 690 -15.67 -15.94 3.95
CA VAL A 690 -16.01 -14.67 3.27
C VAL A 690 -16.00 -14.93 1.77
N THR A 691 -16.84 -14.23 1.01
CA THR A 691 -16.76 -14.24 -0.45
C THR A 691 -16.56 -12.84 -0.96
N GLU A 692 -15.62 -12.68 -1.88
CA GLU A 692 -15.26 -11.39 -2.44
C GLU A 692 -14.98 -11.52 -3.93
N GLY A 693 -15.03 -10.38 -4.63
CA GLY A 693 -14.64 -10.30 -6.04
C GLY A 693 -15.53 -11.07 -7.03
N ILE A 694 -16.80 -11.31 -6.68
CA ILE A 694 -17.81 -11.86 -7.61
C ILE A 694 -18.80 -10.77 -8.03
N ALA A 695 -19.27 -10.83 -9.28
CA ALA A 695 -20.25 -9.88 -9.81
C ALA A 695 -21.65 -10.14 -9.26
N ASP A 696 -22.53 -9.15 -9.37
CA ASP A 696 -23.96 -9.30 -9.08
C ASP A 696 -24.56 -10.47 -9.87
N GLY A 697 -25.33 -11.32 -9.18
CA GLY A 697 -25.90 -12.53 -9.75
C GLY A 697 -26.29 -13.56 -8.71
N ASN A 698 -26.79 -14.69 -9.21
CA ASN A 698 -27.28 -15.78 -8.36
C ASN A 698 -26.27 -16.92 -8.36
N TYR A 699 -25.88 -17.35 -7.17
CA TYR A 699 -24.87 -18.37 -6.95
C TYR A 699 -25.39 -19.45 -6.01
N GLN A 700 -24.70 -20.59 -6.01
CA GLN A 700 -24.91 -21.69 -5.09
C GLN A 700 -23.62 -22.02 -4.37
N VAL A 701 -23.73 -22.26 -3.08
CA VAL A 701 -22.65 -22.65 -2.20
C VAL A 701 -22.85 -24.10 -1.80
N ARG A 702 -21.83 -24.92 -2.02
CA ARG A 702 -21.75 -26.28 -1.50
C ARG A 702 -20.72 -26.33 -0.38
N LEU A 703 -21.09 -26.87 0.77
CA LEU A 703 -20.14 -27.11 1.86
C LEU A 703 -19.89 -28.60 2.06
N THR A 704 -18.65 -28.97 2.33
CA THR A 704 -18.23 -30.35 2.67
C THR A 704 -17.34 -30.33 3.89
N SER A 705 -17.69 -31.08 4.94
CA SER A 705 -16.84 -31.16 6.14
C SER A 705 -15.70 -32.16 5.93
N PRO A 706 -14.48 -31.88 6.39
CA PRO A 706 -13.40 -32.87 6.39
C PRO A 706 -13.71 -34.03 7.34
N ASN A 707 -14.51 -33.81 8.40
CA ASN A 707 -14.93 -34.87 9.31
C ASN A 707 -16.27 -35.46 8.85
N LEU A 708 -16.25 -36.75 8.49
CA LEU A 708 -17.37 -37.48 7.93
C LEU A 708 -18.57 -37.63 8.88
N ILE A 709 -18.40 -37.38 10.18
CA ILE A 709 -19.52 -37.38 11.14
C ILE A 709 -20.38 -36.12 11.04
N TYR A 710 -19.99 -35.12 10.25
CA TYR A 710 -20.77 -33.90 10.04
C TYR A 710 -21.25 -33.83 8.59
N GLN A 711 -22.57 -33.82 8.42
CA GLN A 711 -23.21 -33.73 7.13
C GLN A 711 -24.10 -32.48 7.07
N PHE A 712 -23.84 -31.61 6.09
CA PHE A 712 -24.69 -30.43 5.84
C PHE A 712 -26.10 -30.87 5.42
N THR A 713 -27.11 -30.18 5.97
CA THR A 713 -28.52 -30.54 5.79
C THR A 713 -28.95 -30.32 4.34
N ASP A 714 -28.47 -29.25 3.72
CA ASP A 714 -28.73 -28.91 2.34
C ASP A 714 -27.53 -29.26 1.46
N SER A 715 -27.80 -29.69 0.22
CA SER A 715 -26.74 -29.97 -0.75
C SER A 715 -26.14 -28.70 -1.36
N PHE A 716 -26.94 -27.62 -1.35
CA PHE A 716 -26.58 -26.29 -1.83
C PHE A 716 -27.31 -25.24 -1.01
N TYR A 717 -26.65 -24.10 -0.80
CA TYR A 717 -27.22 -22.90 -0.21
C TYR A 717 -27.21 -21.80 -1.28
N ASP A 718 -28.32 -21.11 -1.46
CA ASP A 718 -28.39 -20.01 -2.42
C ASP A 718 -27.67 -18.76 -1.88
N LEU A 719 -26.94 -18.08 -2.76
CA LEU A 719 -26.24 -16.83 -2.48
C LEU A 719 -26.58 -15.84 -3.61
N ASP A 720 -27.49 -14.91 -3.31
CA ASP A 720 -27.86 -13.84 -4.23
C ASP A 720 -27.03 -12.59 -3.92
N VAL A 721 -26.24 -12.15 -4.90
CA VAL A 721 -25.41 -10.94 -4.83
C VAL A 721 -26.12 -9.83 -5.59
N THR A 722 -26.38 -8.72 -4.92
CA THR A 722 -27.03 -7.55 -5.51
C THR A 722 -26.36 -6.27 -5.01
N ASN A 723 -25.94 -5.41 -5.95
CA ASN A 723 -25.18 -4.19 -5.70
C ASN A 723 -23.90 -4.40 -4.86
N GLY A 724 -23.20 -5.50 -5.06
CA GLY A 724 -22.00 -5.84 -4.28
C GLY A 724 -22.32 -6.14 -2.81
N SER A 725 -23.44 -6.80 -2.53
CA SER A 725 -23.80 -7.28 -1.19
C SER A 725 -24.62 -8.56 -1.28
N ALA A 726 -24.45 -9.47 -0.32
CA ALA A 726 -25.19 -10.72 -0.22
C ALA A 726 -25.60 -11.01 1.23
N SER A 727 -26.70 -11.75 1.39
CA SER A 727 -27.11 -12.22 2.71
C SER A 727 -26.19 -13.37 3.16
N PRO A 728 -25.82 -13.42 4.45
CA PRO A 728 -24.93 -14.47 4.94
C PRO A 728 -25.60 -15.85 4.86
N VAL A 729 -24.82 -16.84 4.44
CA VAL A 729 -25.25 -18.24 4.34
C VAL A 729 -25.08 -18.93 5.70
N LEU A 730 -26.17 -19.43 6.26
CA LEU A 730 -26.14 -20.26 7.48
C LEU A 730 -26.16 -21.74 7.11
N ALA A 731 -24.99 -22.38 7.16
CA ALA A 731 -24.79 -23.77 6.78
C ALA A 731 -24.88 -24.72 7.98
N ALA A 732 -26.10 -25.18 8.25
CA ALA A 732 -26.43 -26.12 9.33
C ALA A 732 -26.02 -27.57 8.98
N ALA A 733 -25.10 -28.15 9.76
CA ALA A 733 -24.70 -29.54 9.67
C ALA A 733 -25.26 -30.38 10.81
N LYS A 734 -25.65 -31.62 10.50
CA LYS A 734 -26.10 -32.61 11.48
C LYS A 734 -24.97 -33.59 11.76
N ARG A 735 -24.90 -34.05 13.01
CA ARG A 735 -24.02 -35.15 13.38
C ARG A 735 -24.63 -36.46 12.90
N VAL A 736 -23.90 -37.19 12.07
CA VAL A 736 -24.22 -38.55 11.60
C VAL A 736 -23.21 -39.54 12.18
N ASP A 737 -23.52 -40.83 12.09
CA ASP A 737 -22.55 -41.86 12.47
C ASP A 737 -21.41 -41.91 11.46
N SER A 738 -20.19 -42.07 11.97
CA SER A 738 -19.01 -42.34 11.17
C SER A 738 -19.24 -43.58 10.31
N PRO A 739 -18.84 -43.55 9.02
CA PRO A 739 -19.00 -44.70 8.15
C PRO A 739 -18.18 -45.93 8.60
N ARG A 740 -17.19 -45.71 9.49
CA ARG A 740 -16.38 -46.73 10.14
C ARG A 740 -16.79 -46.96 11.61
N HIS A 741 -18.03 -46.62 11.98
CA HIS A 741 -18.62 -46.91 13.29
C HIS A 741 -19.72 -47.97 13.20
N HIS A 742 -19.72 -48.92 14.13
CA HIS A 742 -20.77 -49.94 14.22
C HIS A 742 -21.87 -49.50 15.21
N GLY A 743 -22.94 -48.91 14.69
CA GLY A 743 -23.97 -48.25 15.51
C GLY A 743 -24.75 -49.14 16.49
N GLN A 744 -24.83 -50.47 16.27
CA GLN A 744 -25.53 -51.39 17.19
C GLN A 744 -24.61 -51.98 18.27
N SER A 745 -23.34 -52.24 17.93
CA SER A 745 -22.37 -52.83 18.83
C SER A 745 -21.00 -52.20 18.58
N PRO A 746 -20.70 -51.04 19.19
CA PRO A 746 -19.48 -50.29 18.90
C PRO A 746 -18.18 -51.08 19.05
N GLY A 747 -18.15 -52.08 19.95
CA GLY A 747 -16.97 -52.90 20.20
C GLY A 747 -16.75 -54.07 19.24
N ASP A 748 -17.72 -54.34 18.35
CA ASP A 748 -17.64 -55.39 17.31
C ASP A 748 -17.13 -54.77 16.01
N VAL A 749 -15.79 -54.71 15.89
CA VAL A 749 -15.08 -53.95 14.85
C VAL A 749 -15.12 -54.69 13.52
N ASN A 750 -15.15 -56.02 13.52
CA ASN A 750 -15.26 -56.84 12.31
C ASN A 750 -16.70 -57.22 11.94
N ALA A 751 -17.70 -56.82 12.75
CA ALA A 751 -19.11 -57.17 12.60
C ALA A 751 -19.40 -58.69 12.59
N ASP A 752 -18.67 -59.46 13.40
CA ASP A 752 -18.89 -60.89 13.57
C ASP A 752 -19.90 -61.23 14.70
N GLN A 753 -20.51 -60.20 15.29
CA GLN A 753 -21.47 -60.25 16.41
C GLN A 753 -20.84 -60.58 17.76
N ILE A 754 -19.51 -60.67 17.88
CA ILE A 754 -18.81 -61.03 19.11
C ILE A 754 -17.75 -59.97 19.41
N ILE A 755 -17.89 -59.26 20.53
CA ILE A 755 -16.82 -58.38 21.03
C ILE A 755 -15.70 -59.28 21.60
N SER A 756 -14.56 -59.33 20.91
CA SER A 756 -13.43 -60.20 21.23
C SER A 756 -12.09 -59.43 21.25
N PRO A 757 -11.00 -60.02 21.78
CA PRO A 757 -9.67 -59.41 21.66
C PRO A 757 -9.22 -59.16 20.21
N GLN A 758 -9.84 -59.83 19.23
CA GLN A 758 -9.55 -59.62 17.81
C GLN A 758 -10.01 -58.23 17.34
N ASP A 759 -11.11 -57.71 17.86
CA ASP A 759 -11.62 -56.38 17.54
C ASP A 759 -10.64 -55.28 17.97
N ALA A 760 -10.09 -55.40 19.18
CA ALA A 760 -9.06 -54.49 19.66
C ALA A 760 -7.78 -54.56 18.82
N LEU A 761 -7.41 -55.76 18.37
CA LEU A 761 -6.25 -55.97 17.49
C LEU A 761 -6.46 -55.35 16.11
N LEU A 762 -7.68 -55.32 15.56
CA LEU A 762 -7.97 -54.67 14.28
C LEU A 762 -7.72 -53.16 14.36
N VAL A 763 -8.21 -52.50 15.43
CA VAL A 763 -7.94 -51.07 15.65
C VAL A 763 -6.44 -50.81 15.84
N ILE A 764 -5.75 -51.63 16.64
CA ILE A 764 -4.31 -51.49 16.88
C ILE A 764 -3.51 -51.69 15.58
N ASN A 765 -3.89 -52.65 14.73
CA ASN A 765 -3.21 -52.90 13.46
C ASN A 765 -3.45 -51.76 12.45
N ASP A 766 -4.66 -51.19 12.42
CA ASP A 766 -4.96 -50.01 11.59
C ASP A 766 -4.09 -48.81 12.03
N LEU A 767 -4.06 -48.52 13.33
CA LEU A 767 -3.21 -47.47 13.91
C LEU A 767 -1.72 -47.69 13.65
N ALA A 768 -1.24 -48.93 13.74
CA ALA A 768 0.15 -49.26 13.46
C ALA A 768 0.52 -49.06 11.98
N ARG A 769 -0.45 -49.15 11.07
CA ARG A 769 -0.24 -49.04 9.63
C ARG A 769 -0.34 -47.62 9.11
N PHE A 770 -1.32 -46.85 9.60
CA PHE A 770 -1.66 -45.54 9.06
C PHE A 770 -1.50 -44.40 10.08
N GLY A 771 -1.22 -44.73 11.34
CA GLY A 771 -1.18 -43.76 12.43
C GLY A 771 -2.58 -43.32 12.88
N SER A 772 -2.62 -42.42 13.86
CA SER A 772 -3.86 -41.75 14.25
C SER A 772 -4.19 -40.67 13.24
N ARG A 773 -5.43 -40.65 12.75
CA ARG A 773 -5.88 -39.76 11.67
C ARG A 773 -7.38 -39.53 11.71
N LEU A 774 -7.81 -38.44 11.10
CA LEU A 774 -9.20 -38.23 10.71
C LEU A 774 -9.52 -39.13 9.52
N LEU A 775 -10.67 -39.79 9.53
CA LEU A 775 -11.11 -40.61 8.40
C LEU A 775 -11.42 -39.73 7.19
N SER A 776 -10.76 -40.01 6.07
CA SER A 776 -11.04 -39.34 4.81
C SER A 776 -12.15 -40.05 4.02
N PRO A 777 -12.81 -39.37 3.06
CA PRO A 777 -13.90 -39.98 2.28
C PRO A 777 -13.52 -41.28 1.55
N ASP A 778 -12.25 -41.45 1.17
CA ASP A 778 -11.72 -42.67 0.55
C ASP A 778 -11.55 -43.84 1.54
N GLU A 779 -11.61 -43.59 2.85
CA GLU A 779 -11.53 -44.59 3.91
C GLU A 779 -12.90 -44.96 4.49
N ALA A 780 -14.00 -44.48 3.87
CA ALA A 780 -15.37 -44.71 4.33
C ALA A 780 -15.82 -46.19 4.31
N VAL A 781 -15.02 -47.10 3.73
CA VAL A 781 -15.34 -48.54 3.67
C VAL A 781 -14.26 -49.34 4.41
N GLY A 782 -14.67 -50.29 5.25
CA GLY A 782 -13.79 -51.24 5.94
C GLY A 782 -14.28 -51.59 7.34
N ASP A 783 -13.40 -52.17 8.15
CA ASP A 783 -13.69 -52.58 9.53
C ASP A 783 -14.07 -51.36 10.41
N PHE A 784 -14.97 -51.52 11.37
CA PHE A 784 -15.53 -50.43 12.18
C PHE A 784 -14.58 -49.94 13.27
N VAL A 785 -13.43 -49.40 12.85
CA VAL A 785 -12.30 -49.02 13.71
C VAL A 785 -12.54 -47.74 14.53
N ASP A 786 -13.55 -46.95 14.17
CA ASP A 786 -13.98 -45.77 14.91
C ASP A 786 -15.06 -46.17 15.91
N VAL A 787 -14.59 -46.61 17.08
CA VAL A 787 -15.43 -47.24 18.11
C VAL A 787 -16.14 -46.18 18.93
N ASN A 788 -15.52 -45.03 19.16
CA ASN A 788 -16.12 -43.93 19.93
C ASN A 788 -17.01 -43.00 19.07
N ASN A 789 -17.06 -43.23 17.75
CA ASN A 789 -17.85 -42.51 16.76
C ASN A 789 -17.45 -41.03 16.60
N ASP A 790 -16.18 -40.66 16.76
CA ASP A 790 -15.72 -39.26 16.67
C ASP A 790 -15.13 -38.88 15.29
N GLY A 791 -15.14 -39.82 14.34
CA GLY A 791 -14.59 -39.66 13.00
C GLY A 791 -13.06 -39.79 12.95
N TYR A 792 -12.39 -39.98 14.09
CA TYR A 792 -10.96 -40.16 14.21
C TYR A 792 -10.65 -41.61 14.60
N VAL A 793 -9.62 -42.18 13.97
CA VAL A 793 -9.05 -43.44 14.44
C VAL A 793 -7.91 -43.12 15.39
N SER A 794 -8.05 -43.49 16.66
CA SER A 794 -7.09 -43.18 17.71
C SER A 794 -6.91 -44.34 18.68
N ALA A 795 -5.91 -44.23 19.57
CA ALA A 795 -5.72 -45.20 20.64
C ALA A 795 -6.93 -45.28 21.60
N ILE A 796 -7.81 -44.27 21.61
CA ILE A 796 -9.03 -44.27 22.42
C ILE A 796 -10.00 -45.34 21.93
N ASP A 797 -10.07 -45.58 20.61
CA ASP A 797 -10.95 -46.59 20.01
C ASP A 797 -10.55 -48.00 20.44
N ALA A 798 -9.27 -48.32 20.37
CA ALA A 798 -8.75 -49.60 20.87
C ALA A 798 -9.01 -49.76 22.38
N LEU A 799 -8.81 -48.69 23.15
CA LEU A 799 -9.07 -48.68 24.59
C LEU A 799 -10.56 -48.89 24.92
N ARG A 800 -11.47 -48.37 24.08
CA ARG A 800 -12.92 -48.61 24.24
C ARG A 800 -13.26 -50.07 24.09
N VAL A 801 -12.73 -50.77 23.08
CA VAL A 801 -12.93 -52.22 22.91
C VAL A 801 -12.38 -53.00 24.10
N ILE A 802 -11.15 -52.71 24.54
CA ILE A 802 -10.53 -53.38 25.69
C ILE A 802 -11.37 -53.20 26.96
N ASN A 803 -11.87 -51.99 27.22
CA ASN A 803 -12.73 -51.73 28.36
C ASN A 803 -14.07 -52.48 28.28
N LEU A 804 -14.62 -52.70 27.07
CA LEU A 804 -15.83 -53.52 26.88
C LEU A 804 -15.56 -55.01 27.16
N LEU A 805 -14.37 -55.51 26.77
CA LEU A 805 -13.95 -56.89 27.05
C LEU A 805 -13.82 -57.16 28.55
N GLU A 806 -13.16 -56.26 29.29
CA GLU A 806 -12.99 -56.39 30.75
C GLU A 806 -14.35 -56.40 31.47
N ARG A 807 -15.29 -55.53 31.06
CA ARG A 807 -16.65 -55.48 31.65
C ARG A 807 -17.47 -56.75 31.38
N ASN A 808 -17.28 -57.38 30.22
CA ASN A 808 -17.96 -58.64 29.90
C ASN A 808 -17.36 -59.84 30.64
N GLN A 809 -16.13 -59.74 31.17
CA GLN A 809 -15.52 -60.80 32.00
C GLN A 809 -15.98 -60.78 33.46
N GLU A 810 -16.49 -59.65 33.98
CA GLU A 810 -16.97 -59.54 35.36
C GLU A 810 -18.45 -59.95 35.56
N GLY A 811 -19.19 -60.24 34.48
CA GLY A 811 -20.64 -60.49 34.49
C GLY A 811 -21.12 -61.93 34.63
N GLU A 812 -20.23 -62.93 34.67
CA GLU A 812 -20.62 -64.34 34.77
C GLU A 812 -20.22 -64.99 36.11
N GLY A 813 -21.01 -64.77 37.16
CA GLY A 813 -20.92 -65.58 38.38
C GLY A 813 -21.67 -65.04 39.60
N GLU A 814 -22.85 -65.63 39.88
CA GLU A 814 -23.28 -66.13 41.21
C GLU A 814 -24.82 -66.30 41.27
N GLN A 815 -25.29 -67.56 41.25
CA GLN A 815 -26.57 -67.95 41.86
C GLN A 815 -26.28 -68.50 43.27
N ALA A 816 -26.92 -67.95 44.31
CA ALA A 816 -27.81 -68.70 45.23
C ALA A 816 -28.18 -67.93 46.52
N THR A 817 -29.49 -67.63 46.65
CA THR A 817 -30.35 -67.77 47.84
C THR A 817 -30.06 -67.03 49.16
N GLY A 818 -31.05 -66.25 49.63
CA GLY A 818 -31.37 -66.18 51.08
C GLY A 818 -31.93 -64.88 51.68
N GLN A 819 -33.26 -64.68 51.59
CA GLN A 819 -34.17 -64.09 52.59
C GLN A 819 -34.00 -62.65 53.19
N ARG A 820 -35.00 -61.80 52.83
CA ARG A 820 -35.98 -61.07 53.68
C ARG A 820 -35.55 -59.83 54.53
N ALA A 821 -36.07 -58.64 54.20
CA ALA A 821 -37.16 -57.91 54.93
C ALA A 821 -37.36 -56.44 54.45
N ASP A 822 -38.65 -56.08 54.32
CA ASP A 822 -39.35 -54.78 54.49
C ASP A 822 -39.13 -53.54 53.57
N ASP A 823 -40.15 -53.36 52.70
CA ASP A 823 -40.98 -52.19 52.28
C ASP A 823 -40.86 -50.82 53.03
N PRO A 824 -41.50 -49.67 52.61
CA PRO A 824 -41.93 -49.14 51.29
C PRO A 824 -41.46 -47.67 51.03
N GLY A 825 -41.65 -47.15 49.81
CA GLY A 825 -41.60 -45.70 49.55
C GLY A 825 -42.08 -45.29 48.15
N ALA A 826 -43.38 -45.03 48.03
CA ALA A 826 -44.14 -44.72 46.82
C ALA A 826 -43.73 -43.41 46.09
N GLY A 827 -44.07 -43.34 44.79
CA GLY A 827 -44.05 -42.13 43.95
C GLY A 827 -45.15 -41.09 44.33
N PRO A 828 -45.70 -40.27 43.41
CA PRO A 828 -45.77 -40.46 41.96
C PRO A 828 -45.59 -39.19 41.10
N ALA A 829 -45.71 -39.41 39.78
CA ALA A 829 -46.00 -38.44 38.75
C ALA A 829 -47.34 -37.69 38.97
N LEU A 830 -47.51 -36.54 38.31
CA LEU A 830 -48.82 -35.96 38.00
C LEU A 830 -48.88 -35.50 36.53
N THR A 831 -49.94 -35.98 35.88
CA THR A 831 -50.48 -35.67 34.57
C THR A 831 -51.44 -34.47 34.57
N GLU A 832 -51.58 -33.85 33.40
CA GLU A 832 -52.76 -33.17 32.79
C GLU A 832 -53.60 -32.16 33.60
N SER A 833 -53.87 -31.00 33.00
CA SER A 833 -55.20 -30.67 32.43
C SER A 833 -55.37 -29.17 32.10
N GLN A 834 -55.62 -28.93 30.80
CA GLN A 834 -56.66 -28.09 30.17
C GLN A 834 -57.18 -26.76 30.75
N LEU A 835 -57.46 -25.86 29.78
CA LEU A 835 -58.70 -25.11 29.50
C LEU A 835 -58.72 -23.57 29.65
N SER A 836 -59.23 -22.98 28.56
CA SER A 836 -60.12 -21.79 28.47
C SER A 836 -59.47 -20.45 28.10
N THR A 837 -59.47 -20.06 26.82
CA THR A 837 -60.52 -19.32 26.05
C THR A 837 -60.58 -17.81 26.30
N GLY A 838 -60.51 -17.01 25.22
CA GLY A 838 -60.99 -15.62 25.20
C GLY A 838 -60.72 -14.91 23.86
N ALA A 839 -61.78 -14.65 23.10
CA ALA A 839 -61.82 -14.11 21.74
C ALA A 839 -61.59 -12.58 21.65
N SER A 840 -60.94 -12.13 20.56
CA SER A 840 -61.42 -11.26 19.44
C SER A 840 -61.78 -9.79 19.73
N ALA A 841 -61.24 -8.88 18.89
CA ALA A 841 -61.97 -7.89 18.08
C ALA A 841 -61.02 -6.80 17.51
N SER A 842 -61.00 -6.64 16.17
CA SER A 842 -60.67 -5.38 15.46
C SER A 842 -61.88 -4.41 15.50
N PRO A 843 -61.81 -3.10 15.15
CA PRO A 843 -61.57 -2.62 13.77
C PRO A 843 -60.84 -1.24 13.60
N SER A 844 -60.45 -0.97 12.35
CA SER A 844 -59.95 0.29 11.71
C SER A 844 -60.99 1.46 11.76
N PRO A 845 -60.84 2.68 11.12
CA PRO A 845 -59.94 3.11 10.03
C PRO A 845 -59.48 4.62 9.98
N ASP A 846 -58.74 4.93 8.90
CA ASP A 846 -58.66 6.18 8.11
C ASP A 846 -58.01 7.46 8.66
N HIS A 847 -56.96 7.94 7.95
CA HIS A 847 -56.99 9.19 7.15
C HIS A 847 -55.60 9.50 6.52
N SER A 848 -55.56 9.56 5.19
CA SER A 848 -54.68 10.46 4.40
C SER A 848 -55.59 11.57 3.82
N PRO A 849 -55.13 12.76 3.31
CA PRO A 849 -54.16 12.86 2.19
C PRO A 849 -53.28 14.15 2.08
N THR A 850 -52.39 14.14 1.07
CA THR A 850 -51.89 15.27 0.21
C THR A 850 -50.97 16.34 0.85
N ASP A 851 -49.90 16.86 0.24
CA ASP A 851 -49.49 16.91 -1.18
C ASP A 851 -48.09 17.58 -1.37
N PHE A 852 -47.44 17.31 -2.53
CA PHE A 852 -46.45 18.12 -3.29
C PHE A 852 -45.05 18.42 -2.69
N LEU A 853 -43.89 18.42 -3.38
CA LEU A 853 -43.46 18.39 -4.81
C LEU A 853 -41.90 18.16 -4.88
N PRO A 854 -41.20 18.18 -6.04
CA PRO A 854 -40.26 17.14 -6.52
C PRO A 854 -38.77 17.59 -6.56
N PRO A 855 -37.83 16.73 -7.03
CA PRO A 855 -36.39 17.01 -7.02
C PRO A 855 -35.89 17.73 -8.29
N PRO A 856 -34.72 18.41 -8.25
CA PRO A 856 -34.07 18.93 -9.44
C PRO A 856 -33.15 17.89 -10.12
N PRO A 857 -32.88 18.03 -11.44
CA PRO A 857 -32.32 16.99 -12.31
C PRO A 857 -30.79 17.13 -12.57
N PRO A 858 -30.17 16.13 -13.23
CA PRO A 858 -28.73 16.03 -13.45
C PRO A 858 -28.28 16.77 -14.73
N PHE A 859 -27.02 17.19 -14.77
CA PHE A 859 -26.38 17.68 -15.99
C PHE A 859 -25.26 16.76 -16.47
N LEU A 860 -25.29 16.57 -17.78
CA LEU A 860 -24.54 15.66 -18.63
C LEU A 860 -23.10 16.12 -18.84
N ALA A 861 -22.20 15.13 -18.92
CA ALA A 861 -20.89 15.22 -19.53
C ALA A 861 -21.00 15.30 -21.06
N ASP A 862 -20.10 16.06 -21.68
CA ASP A 862 -19.73 15.85 -23.07
C ASP A 862 -18.21 16.02 -23.26
N SER A 863 -17.73 15.25 -24.21
CA SER A 863 -16.34 14.94 -24.55
C SER A 863 -15.78 15.86 -25.63
N ARG A 864 -14.46 16.11 -25.61
CA ARG A 864 -13.52 15.91 -26.74
C ARG A 864 -12.15 16.57 -26.52
N ALA A 865 -11.12 15.78 -26.82
CA ALA A 865 -9.70 16.10 -26.84
C ALA A 865 -9.29 17.04 -28.00
N ASN A 866 -8.27 17.87 -27.76
CA ASN A 866 -7.04 18.03 -28.55
C ASN A 866 -6.39 19.41 -28.29
N SER A 867 -5.22 19.44 -27.65
CA SER A 867 -3.95 19.99 -28.17
C SER A 867 -2.97 20.28 -27.03
N VAL A 868 -1.73 19.85 -27.26
CA VAL A 868 -0.58 19.82 -26.33
C VAL A 868 0.36 20.98 -26.69
N ASP A 869 1.16 21.39 -25.69
CA ASP A 869 2.53 21.90 -25.79
C ASP A 869 2.78 23.30 -26.38
N GLN A 870 3.17 24.23 -25.50
CA GLN A 870 4.49 24.86 -25.53
C GLN A 870 4.95 25.21 -24.11
N VAL A 871 6.17 24.77 -23.72
CA VAL A 871 7.06 25.19 -22.60
C VAL A 871 7.62 24.03 -21.75
N PHE A 872 7.46 22.77 -22.17
CA PHE A 872 8.41 21.71 -21.79
C PHE A 872 9.00 21.08 -23.06
N ARG A 873 10.00 21.75 -23.64
CA ARG A 873 10.94 21.11 -24.55
C ARG A 873 12.28 21.00 -23.86
N GLU A 874 12.78 19.76 -23.82
CA GLU A 874 14.18 19.42 -23.73
C GLU A 874 14.99 20.32 -24.67
N LEU A 875 15.94 21.06 -24.09
CA LEU A 875 17.01 21.66 -24.87
C LEU A 875 18.08 20.57 -25.07
N GLU A 876 17.90 19.73 -26.09
CA GLU A 876 19.04 19.01 -26.67
C GLU A 876 19.75 19.94 -27.68
N PRO A 877 21.05 20.25 -27.52
CA PRO A 877 21.83 20.86 -28.58
C PRO A 877 22.28 19.80 -29.58
N GLU A 878 21.92 19.97 -30.85
CA GLU A 878 22.41 19.16 -31.98
C GLU A 878 23.94 19.06 -31.98
N TRP A 879 24.46 17.87 -31.67
CA TRP A 879 25.78 17.44 -32.13
C TRP A 879 25.60 16.25 -33.07
N VAL A 880 25.98 16.44 -34.32
CA VAL A 880 26.12 15.38 -35.32
C VAL A 880 26.97 14.25 -34.73
N ARG A 881 26.38 13.08 -34.46
CA ARG A 881 27.11 11.84 -34.13
C ARG A 881 26.95 10.82 -35.25
N THR A 882 28.05 10.61 -35.96
CA THR A 882 28.33 9.37 -36.68
C THR A 882 28.68 8.26 -35.69
N ASP A 883 28.14 7.08 -35.91
CA ASP A 883 28.33 5.84 -35.16
C ASP A 883 29.79 5.46 -34.86
N SER A 884 30.05 4.92 -33.65
CA SER A 884 30.57 3.55 -33.46
C SER A 884 30.78 3.19 -31.99
N PHE A 885 30.56 1.90 -31.72
CA PHE A 885 30.65 1.17 -30.45
C PHE A 885 32.04 1.18 -29.76
N THR A 886 32.00 0.81 -28.47
CA THR A 886 33.06 0.39 -27.51
C THR A 886 33.93 1.48 -26.85
N ASP A 887 33.64 1.84 -25.61
CA ASP A 887 34.33 1.35 -24.40
C ASP A 887 33.72 1.97 -23.12
N ARG A 888 33.71 1.20 -22.02
CA ARG A 888 33.27 1.63 -20.68
C ARG A 888 34.32 2.56 -20.06
N GLU A 889 34.05 3.85 -19.92
CA GLU A 889 34.63 4.73 -18.87
C GLU A 889 33.65 5.87 -18.49
N ASN A 890 33.49 6.10 -17.18
CA ASN A 890 32.69 7.17 -16.54
C ASN A 890 32.84 8.55 -17.19
N PRO A 891 31.77 9.35 -17.29
CA PRO A 891 31.88 10.80 -17.26
C PRO A 891 31.65 11.31 -15.83
N LYS A 892 32.73 11.75 -15.20
CA LYS A 892 32.67 12.70 -14.07
C LYS A 892 31.95 13.97 -14.52
N MET A 893 31.17 14.56 -13.62
CA MET A 893 30.75 15.95 -13.76
C MET A 893 31.98 16.85 -14.02
N LEU A 894 31.86 17.68 -15.06
CA LEU A 894 32.75 18.75 -15.54
C LEU A 894 33.94 18.39 -16.47
N ASN A 895 34.11 19.23 -17.50
CA ASN A 895 35.46 19.69 -17.85
C ASN A 895 35.58 21.22 -17.97
N SER A 896 36.65 21.68 -17.35
CA SER A 896 37.29 22.98 -17.40
C SER A 896 38.02 23.19 -18.74
N ALA A 897 37.78 24.31 -19.41
CA ALA A 897 38.77 24.95 -20.28
C ALA A 897 38.41 26.43 -20.51
N GLY A 898 39.06 27.33 -19.79
CA GLY A 898 39.05 28.75 -20.14
C GLY A 898 39.91 29.03 -21.36
N GLN A 899 39.43 29.90 -22.27
CA GLN A 899 40.21 30.89 -23.05
C GLN A 899 39.25 31.95 -23.70
N PRO A 900 39.75 33.17 -23.99
CA PRO A 900 39.00 34.45 -23.98
C PRO A 900 38.44 34.92 -25.36
N PRO A 901 37.68 36.03 -25.45
CA PRO A 901 36.79 36.34 -26.57
C PRO A 901 37.42 37.20 -27.69
N TYR A 902 36.92 37.02 -28.92
CA TYR A 902 37.04 37.91 -30.08
C TYR A 902 35.73 37.74 -30.89
N GLY A 903 35.02 38.75 -31.40
CA GLY A 903 35.18 40.19 -31.42
C GLY A 903 34.03 40.78 -32.24
N GLU A 904 33.54 41.94 -31.79
CA GLU A 904 32.91 43.06 -32.51
C GLU A 904 32.00 42.82 -33.74
N SER A 905 30.78 43.39 -33.68
CA SER A 905 30.47 44.53 -34.55
C SER A 905 29.43 45.48 -33.93
N ARG A 906 29.77 46.77 -33.95
CA ARG A 906 28.97 47.94 -33.55
C ARG A 906 28.07 48.42 -34.69
N ALA A 907 26.91 48.99 -34.36
CA ALA A 907 26.37 50.26 -34.91
C ALA A 907 25.16 50.69 -34.03
N VAL A 908 25.28 51.67 -33.13
CA VAL A 908 25.10 53.12 -33.29
C VAL A 908 23.72 53.55 -33.82
N GLY A 909 22.84 53.95 -32.89
CA GLY A 909 22.28 55.32 -32.85
C GLY A 909 20.91 55.61 -33.50
N PRO A 910 20.28 56.75 -33.13
CA PRO A 910 18.95 56.76 -32.49
C PRO A 910 17.93 57.68 -33.19
N VAL A 911 16.61 57.52 -32.98
CA VAL A 911 15.63 58.62 -33.19
C VAL A 911 14.40 58.49 -32.27
N ASP A 912 14.15 59.59 -31.58
CA ASP A 912 13.00 60.02 -30.77
C ASP A 912 11.89 60.62 -31.66
N SER A 913 10.59 60.36 -31.39
CA SER A 913 9.55 61.41 -31.51
C SER A 913 8.14 60.97 -31.06
N ARG A 914 7.56 61.87 -30.28
CA ARG A 914 6.22 61.99 -29.69
C ARG A 914 5.02 62.10 -30.65
N GLU A 915 3.87 61.74 -30.06
CA GLU A 915 2.54 62.41 -30.03
C GLU A 915 1.71 62.74 -31.31
N GLU A 916 0.48 62.20 -31.24
CA GLU A 916 -0.84 62.83 -31.42
C GLU A 916 -1.53 63.03 -32.80
N ALA A 917 -2.71 62.38 -32.85
CA ALA A 917 -4.03 62.85 -33.29
C ALA A 917 -4.40 62.92 -34.79
N LYS A 918 -5.39 62.10 -35.18
CA LYS A 918 -6.77 62.57 -35.43
C LYS A 918 -7.79 61.45 -35.72
N VAL A 919 -8.94 61.63 -35.07
CA VAL A 919 -10.21 60.91 -35.08
C VAL A 919 -10.95 61.03 -36.42
N PHE A 920 -11.67 59.98 -36.87
CA PHE A 920 -13.09 60.06 -37.31
C PHE A 920 -13.75 58.66 -37.45
N SER A 921 -14.77 58.44 -36.59
CA SER A 921 -16.06 57.75 -36.81
C SER A 921 -16.13 56.30 -37.36
N GLN A 922 -16.27 55.31 -36.45
CA GLN A 922 -17.50 54.57 -36.06
C GLN A 922 -18.55 54.14 -37.13
N PRO A 923 -19.49 53.20 -36.85
CA PRO A 923 -19.51 52.05 -35.90
C PRO A 923 -20.19 50.77 -36.48
N ILE A 924 -20.29 49.67 -35.71
CA ILE A 924 -21.56 49.13 -35.16
C ILE A 924 -21.41 47.67 -34.69
N GLU A 925 -22.06 47.47 -33.56
CA GLU A 925 -22.07 46.42 -32.54
C GLU A 925 -22.85 45.13 -32.85
N ILE A 926 -22.35 44.03 -32.26
CA ILE A 926 -22.94 43.13 -31.23
C ILE A 926 -24.37 42.57 -31.42
N ARG A 927 -24.45 41.25 -31.10
CA ARG A 927 -25.49 40.46 -30.37
C ARG A 927 -26.12 39.38 -31.25
N SER A 928 -26.57 38.22 -30.79
CA SER A 928 -26.38 37.33 -29.62
C SER A 928 -27.44 36.22 -29.79
N ALA A 929 -27.22 35.04 -29.21
CA ALA A 929 -28.25 34.09 -28.74
C ALA A 929 -28.99 33.18 -29.77
N LEU A 930 -28.66 31.88 -29.67
CA LEU A 930 -29.50 30.74 -29.27
C LEU A 930 -30.80 30.37 -30.03
N ALA A 931 -30.87 29.05 -30.27
CA ALA A 931 -31.98 28.11 -30.11
C ALA A 931 -32.55 27.41 -31.36
N ASP A 932 -32.73 26.09 -31.15
CA ASP A 932 -33.69 25.14 -31.71
C ASP A 932 -33.50 24.47 -33.10
N SER A 933 -33.29 23.14 -32.99
CA SER A 933 -33.65 22.05 -33.92
C SER A 933 -35.09 22.19 -34.45
N PRO A 934 -35.51 21.56 -35.59
CA PRO A 934 -35.75 20.10 -35.59
C PRO A 934 -35.70 19.33 -36.95
N ARG A 935 -35.55 18.00 -36.83
CA ARG A 935 -36.26 16.91 -37.56
C ARG A 935 -35.95 16.50 -39.02
N PHE A 936 -35.83 15.17 -39.16
CA PHE A 936 -36.27 14.24 -40.24
C PHE A 936 -35.91 14.57 -41.70
N ASP A 937 -35.15 13.69 -42.37
CA ASP A 937 -35.74 12.66 -43.24
C ASP A 937 -34.68 11.73 -43.89
N GLU A 938 -35.22 10.57 -44.23
CA GLU A 938 -34.70 9.33 -44.80
C GLU A 938 -33.97 9.42 -46.16
N PHE A 939 -32.90 8.61 -46.30
CA PHE A 939 -32.56 7.71 -47.44
C PHE A 939 -32.49 8.25 -48.90
N PRO A 940 -32.07 7.47 -49.92
CA PRO A 940 -31.11 6.36 -50.00
C PRO A 940 -30.20 6.39 -51.27
N VAL A 941 -29.37 5.34 -51.41
CA VAL A 941 -28.84 4.71 -52.64
C VAL A 941 -27.69 5.40 -53.37
N GLY A 942 -26.62 4.62 -53.61
CA GLY A 942 -25.94 4.70 -54.90
C GLY A 942 -24.48 4.29 -55.02
N ILE A 943 -24.17 3.03 -54.70
CA ILE A 943 -23.56 2.09 -55.67
C ILE A 943 -22.17 2.44 -56.30
N HIS A 944 -21.22 1.54 -56.02
CA HIS A 944 -20.09 1.08 -56.86
C HIS A 944 -18.93 2.04 -57.20
N ARG A 945 -17.72 1.74 -56.68
CA ARG A 945 -16.65 0.96 -57.36
C ARG A 945 -15.30 1.19 -56.67
N THR A 946 -14.70 0.12 -56.18
CA THR A 946 -13.25 -0.11 -56.05
C THR A 946 -12.55 -0.08 -57.42
N PRO A 947 -11.20 -0.10 -57.54
CA PRO A 947 -10.08 0.47 -56.74
C PRO A 947 -9.07 1.16 -57.75
N PRO A 948 -7.71 1.11 -57.68
CA PRO A 948 -6.69 1.10 -56.60
C PRO A 948 -5.58 2.19 -56.78
N LEU A 949 -4.56 2.21 -55.89
CA LEU A 949 -3.18 2.79 -56.04
C LEU A 949 -3.12 4.33 -56.13
N ASP A 950 -2.20 5.11 -55.54
CA ASP A 950 -0.84 4.93 -55.02
C ASP A 950 -0.56 6.05 -53.99
N GLU A 951 0.36 5.73 -53.07
CA GLU A 951 1.41 6.55 -52.44
C GLU A 951 1.36 8.11 -52.40
N LEU A 952 1.90 8.62 -51.28
CA LEU A 952 2.40 9.98 -50.98
C LEU A 952 1.38 10.96 -50.37
N PHE A 953 1.26 10.96 -49.03
CA PHE A 953 1.99 11.85 -48.12
C PHE A 953 1.66 11.53 -46.66
#